data_AF-A0A2G6F5A4-F1
#
_entry.id   AF-A0A2G6F5A4-F1
#
_cell.length_a   1.000
_cell.length_b   1.000
_cell.length_c   1.000
_cell.angle_alpha   90.00
_cell.angle_beta   90.00
_cell.angle_gamma   90.00
#
_symmetry.space_group_name_H-M   'P 1'
#
loop_
_entity.id
_entity.type
_entity.pdbx_description
1 polymer ?
#
loop_
_entity_poly.entity_id
_entity_poly.type
_entity_poly.pdbx_seq_one_letter_code
_entity_poly.pdbx_strand_id
1 'polypeptide(L)'
;MIINKNVFIIYFSIFFGNISFAQNKDKIAIDSAKTENLDEVIVTATRTIRELSSLPLPAQIVTKKEIKNINSLRLTDLLNEQTGLTMVQNHGQGIQMQGLDSEYTLILIDGVPLVGRTAGTLDLSRITVGNIKQIEIVKGASSSLYGSEALAGVINIITENPKEGFMGNAGIRIGTFKATNANVNLNYKKDKLGISFFANRYSNDGYDLDKSDVLKTVDPFRNYTFNTKINYDFSENTSLNISGRYYTENQDFIPTDTLKGENNINEWNAHVKVNHKHNDKWSSYIDFYATRYKTDNYLNNLDNSRYSESDYNQLLVRPEIRITYNPSKKHSFIGGLGWTHETLDRTYFSNKPEFNAPYVYAQYDTELTEKLNVIIGARFDKHSEYQSQFSPKVAIRYAFTDKIAVRGSAGYGFKAPEFTQLYLDFTNPTVGYTVIGHNRVPELLPQLQNDGQIEKIRIPVSEFKGDLRPENSLSFNVGLQLKPVATVTVDVSLFRNDIKDLIDTKVVAEKTNKQNVFSYINVSKVYIQGLEFNTSWRPTNQLKISGGYQYLIAKDKDAEKKFENGEVFARESTSSPSYQLKKEDYFGLPNRSRHMANAKIFYNVPKWNLNTNIRATYRSDYGLLDTNDSGHIDTYDEFVKGYAIIDFAINKTFYKNFQLGFGVDNLFNFTDPKNISSIAGRLIYISMRKTIKFLAIIALFIGFTSCNKDDDPVPGNDTIEFEGTFSREFVVQDNTERATYTISQDKINYDLSGGFAQTNYDIKKEYFSTKDNRWIGYAESKDTYYVVFFKNISDTEITVYKKEVESVEAGKNEPVPAADNTENHGWNVFKKDLPISGKVENLHAPQSADYTTNPPTISGKFTKFDFATGKVTDSDTDWDIAFRGTKIIVNGGVSSGLTDEPERNGDAAGYIAKGTLESVTSVDTSLLVQDSADGFAISNEWYSYDSTTHIITALAGKIIVIRTRDGKYAKVEILSYYKDGDTNSDYRYYTFNYVYQPKDGVTTF
;
A
#
# COMPACT_ATOMS: atom_id res chain seq x y z
N MET A 1 18.06 42.76 4.56
CA MET A 1 19.53 42.82 4.64
C MET A 1 20.07 42.54 3.24
N ILE A 2 20.69 43.54 2.60
CA ILE A 2 21.14 43.49 1.20
C ILE A 2 22.38 42.58 1.15
N ILE A 3 22.26 41.41 0.50
CA ILE A 3 23.41 40.53 0.23
C ILE A 3 23.48 40.27 -1.27
N ASN A 4 24.69 40.42 -1.76
CA ASN A 4 25.13 40.71 -3.12
C ASN A 4 24.89 39.54 -4.11
N LYS A 5 24.52 39.87 -5.36
CA LYS A 5 23.94 38.96 -6.37
C LYS A 5 24.90 37.98 -7.08
N ASN A 6 26.19 37.92 -6.75
CA ASN A 6 27.18 37.24 -7.62
C ASN A 6 28.04 36.13 -6.99
N VAL A 7 27.64 35.49 -5.88
CA VAL A 7 28.50 34.46 -5.23
C VAL A 7 27.79 33.13 -4.93
N PHE A 8 26.59 32.89 -5.45
CA PHE A 8 25.79 31.70 -5.08
C PHE A 8 26.17 30.38 -5.78
N ILE A 9 27.15 30.37 -6.69
CA ILE A 9 27.51 29.17 -7.48
C ILE A 9 28.76 28.44 -6.95
N ILE A 10 29.52 29.01 -5.99
CA ILE A 10 30.81 28.45 -5.56
C ILE A 10 30.80 27.89 -4.12
N TYR A 11 29.78 28.17 -3.30
CA TYR A 11 29.72 27.66 -1.91
C TYR A 11 28.92 26.37 -1.70
N PHE A 12 28.23 25.84 -2.72
CA PHE A 12 27.56 24.54 -2.60
C PHE A 12 28.51 23.33 -2.80
N SER A 13 29.75 23.57 -3.22
CA SER A 13 30.74 22.51 -3.52
C SER A 13 31.82 22.30 -2.45
N ILE A 14 31.84 23.07 -1.35
CA ILE A 14 32.93 23.02 -0.34
C ILE A 14 32.49 22.41 1.02
N PHE A 15 31.22 22.01 1.19
CA PHE A 15 30.78 21.36 2.43
C PHE A 15 31.02 19.82 2.49
N PHE A 16 31.71 19.25 1.50
CA PHE A 16 32.11 17.83 1.47
C PHE A 16 33.64 17.62 1.57
N GLY A 17 34.33 18.48 2.33
CA GLY A 17 35.76 18.36 2.60
C GLY A 17 36.08 17.71 3.95
N ASN A 18 36.42 16.42 3.91
CA ASN A 18 37.23 15.68 4.90
C ASN A 18 36.61 15.37 6.29
N ILE A 19 35.98 14.21 6.39
CA ILE A 19 36.06 13.39 7.62
C ILE A 19 36.73 12.07 7.21
N SER A 20 38.04 11.99 7.38
CA SER A 20 38.78 10.73 7.32
C SER A 20 38.74 10.07 8.70
N PHE A 21 37.91 9.04 8.85
CA PHE A 21 38.13 8.05 9.91
C PHE A 21 38.99 6.93 9.34
N ALA A 22 40.26 6.91 9.77
CA ALA A 22 41.12 5.75 9.61
C ALA A 22 40.77 4.76 10.74
N GLN A 23 40.00 3.71 10.42
CA GLN A 23 39.97 2.48 11.18
C GLN A 23 40.23 1.33 10.21
N ASN A 24 41.13 0.43 10.62
CA ASN A 24 41.53 -0.76 9.90
C ASN A 24 40.31 -1.49 9.34
N LYS A 25 40.22 -1.59 8.02
CA LYS A 25 39.27 -2.47 7.35
C LYS A 25 39.86 -3.86 7.36
N ASP A 26 39.39 -4.71 8.27
CA ASP A 26 39.30 -6.12 7.92
C ASP A 26 38.49 -6.22 6.64
N LYS A 27 39.07 -6.84 5.61
CA LYS A 27 38.38 -7.11 4.34
C LYS A 27 37.29 -8.15 4.60
N ILE A 28 36.15 -7.68 5.10
CA ILE A 28 34.90 -8.43 5.02
C ILE A 28 34.53 -8.46 3.54
N ALA A 29 34.51 -9.66 2.95
CA ALA A 29 33.94 -9.86 1.63
C ALA A 29 32.50 -9.34 1.66
N ILE A 30 32.23 -8.28 0.91
CA ILE A 30 30.87 -7.74 0.75
C ILE A 30 30.08 -8.83 0.03
N ASP A 31 29.13 -9.44 0.72
CA ASP A 31 28.14 -10.33 0.11
C ASP A 31 27.46 -9.57 -1.05
N SER A 32 27.56 -10.17 -2.25
CA SER A 32 27.05 -9.65 -3.51
C SER A 32 25.54 -9.84 -3.68
N ALA A 33 24.80 -10.24 -2.64
CA ALA A 33 23.34 -10.33 -2.67
C ALA A 33 22.72 -8.93 -2.90
N LYS A 34 22.60 -8.58 -4.18
CA LYS A 34 21.94 -7.38 -4.68
C LYS A 34 20.49 -7.39 -4.18
N THR A 35 20.19 -6.58 -3.16
CA THR A 35 18.82 -6.37 -2.71
C THR A 35 18.06 -5.60 -3.80
N GLU A 36 17.31 -6.31 -4.64
CA GLU A 36 16.41 -5.72 -5.62
C GLU A 36 15.20 -5.12 -4.87
N ASN A 37 15.08 -3.79 -4.84
CA ASN A 37 13.86 -3.14 -4.37
C ASN A 37 12.80 -3.28 -5.47
N LEU A 38 11.66 -3.90 -5.16
CA LEU A 38 10.52 -3.97 -6.08
C LEU A 38 10.04 -2.56 -6.45
N ASP A 39 9.76 -2.35 -7.74
CA ASP A 39 9.25 -1.07 -8.24
C ASP A 39 7.84 -0.80 -7.71
N GLU A 40 7.58 0.45 -7.36
CA GLU A 40 6.26 0.88 -6.88
C GLU A 40 5.26 0.88 -8.04
N VAL A 41 4.02 0.47 -7.75
CA VAL A 41 2.94 0.37 -8.75
C VAL A 41 1.88 1.46 -8.57
N ILE A 42 1.35 1.91 -9.69
CA ILE A 42 0.35 2.98 -9.82
C ILE A 42 -0.76 2.53 -10.77
N VAL A 43 -2.00 2.98 -10.52
CA VAL A 43 -3.15 2.67 -11.38
C VAL A 43 -3.65 3.91 -12.12
N THR A 44 -3.50 5.09 -11.51
CA THR A 44 -4.12 6.35 -11.97
C THR A 44 -3.67 6.79 -13.36
N ALA A 45 -2.43 6.47 -13.78
CA ALA A 45 -1.92 6.92 -15.07
C ALA A 45 -2.64 6.31 -16.28
N THR A 46 -3.10 5.06 -16.16
CA THR A 46 -3.61 4.26 -17.29
C THR A 46 -4.94 3.56 -17.01
N ARG A 47 -5.47 3.66 -15.78
CA ARG A 47 -6.56 2.83 -15.25
C ARG A 47 -6.24 1.32 -15.22
N THR A 48 -4.96 0.96 -15.33
CA THR A 48 -4.40 -0.39 -15.21
C THR A 48 -3.19 -0.37 -14.29
N ILE A 49 -2.81 -1.51 -13.69
CA ILE A 49 -1.65 -1.58 -12.81
C ILE A 49 -0.38 -1.42 -13.65
N ARG A 50 0.47 -0.45 -13.31
CA ARG A 50 1.73 -0.17 -13.98
C ARG A 50 2.85 0.08 -12.97
N GLU A 51 4.07 -0.32 -13.31
CA GLU A 51 5.26 0.10 -12.58
C GLU A 51 5.54 1.57 -12.87
N LEU A 52 5.80 2.35 -11.82
CA LEU A 52 6.06 3.79 -11.91
C LEU A 52 7.24 4.10 -12.85
N SER A 53 8.27 3.25 -12.85
CA SER A 53 9.48 3.38 -13.66
C SER A 53 9.23 3.21 -15.17
N SER A 54 8.17 2.50 -15.54
CA SER A 54 7.78 2.20 -16.93
C SER A 54 6.87 3.26 -17.55
N LEU A 55 6.31 4.18 -16.75
CA LEU A 55 5.29 5.11 -17.22
C LEU A 55 5.86 6.20 -18.15
N PRO A 56 5.17 6.53 -19.26
CA PRO A 56 5.55 7.63 -20.14
C PRO A 56 5.06 8.99 -19.66
N LEU A 57 4.28 9.04 -18.57
CA LEU A 57 3.74 10.26 -17.97
C LEU A 57 4.53 10.66 -16.70
N PRO A 58 4.60 11.96 -16.38
CA PRO A 58 5.14 12.41 -15.11
C PRO A 58 4.19 12.01 -13.97
N ALA A 59 4.66 11.11 -13.11
CA ALA A 59 3.88 10.61 -11.99
C ALA A 59 4.74 10.43 -10.74
N GLN A 60 4.09 10.48 -9.57
CA GLN A 60 4.72 10.31 -8.27
C GLN A 60 3.80 9.53 -7.33
N ILE A 61 4.40 8.78 -6.41
CA ILE A 61 3.70 8.06 -5.34
C ILE A 61 4.20 8.55 -3.98
N VAL A 62 3.27 8.82 -3.06
CA VAL A 62 3.55 8.98 -1.62
C VAL A 62 3.08 7.72 -0.90
N THR A 63 4.03 6.91 -0.42
CA THR A 63 3.73 5.57 0.14
C THR A 63 3.23 5.64 1.58
N LYS A 64 2.48 4.62 2.04
CA LYS A 64 2.08 4.43 3.44
C LYS A 64 3.24 4.56 4.43
N LYS A 65 4.43 4.06 4.08
CA LYS A 65 5.62 4.15 4.94
C LYS A 65 6.05 5.61 5.11
N GLU A 66 6.06 6.38 4.03
CA GLU A 66 6.37 7.81 4.07
C GLU A 66 5.32 8.59 4.86
N ILE A 67 4.02 8.37 4.59
CA ILE A 67 2.90 8.99 5.31
C ILE A 67 3.01 8.77 6.83
N LYS A 68 3.30 7.52 7.24
CA LYS A 68 3.47 7.18 8.66
C LYS A 68 4.67 7.88 9.30
N ASN A 69 5.80 7.94 8.60
CA ASN A 69 7.03 8.55 9.11
C ASN A 69 6.91 10.08 9.24
N ILE A 70 6.22 10.73 8.31
CA ILE A 70 5.94 12.18 8.33
C ILE A 70 5.08 12.56 9.55
N ASN A 71 4.19 11.66 9.98
CA ASN A 71 3.28 11.87 11.11
C ASN A 71 2.29 13.04 10.89
N SER A 72 1.97 13.34 9.62
CA SER A 72 0.97 14.33 9.20
C SER A 72 -0.45 13.91 9.58
N LEU A 73 -1.33 14.91 9.72
CA LEU A 73 -2.76 14.73 9.98
C LEU A 73 -3.59 14.66 8.70
N ARG A 74 -3.33 15.58 7.75
CA ARG A 74 -4.24 15.88 6.64
C ARG A 74 -3.54 15.77 5.30
N LEU A 75 -4.34 15.56 4.26
CA LEU A 75 -3.85 15.42 2.89
C LEU A 75 -3.11 16.70 2.42
N THR A 76 -3.55 17.88 2.84
CA THR A 76 -2.94 19.18 2.53
C THR A 76 -1.45 19.21 2.83
N ASP A 77 -1.04 18.75 4.02
CA ASP A 77 0.35 18.80 4.45
C ASP A 77 1.22 17.92 3.54
N LEU A 78 0.73 16.71 3.22
CA LEU A 78 1.45 15.77 2.37
C LEU A 78 1.61 16.29 0.93
N LEU A 79 0.58 16.94 0.38
CA LEU A 79 0.62 17.44 -1.00
C LEU A 79 1.48 18.69 -1.14
N ASN A 80 1.46 19.59 -0.16
CA ASN A 80 2.22 20.83 -0.18
C ASN A 80 3.75 20.60 -0.17
N GLU A 81 4.20 19.42 0.25
CA GLU A 81 5.61 19.04 0.22
C GLU A 81 6.06 18.38 -1.09
N GLN A 82 5.18 18.25 -2.09
CA GLN A 82 5.53 17.63 -3.37
C GLN A 82 5.94 18.68 -4.38
N THR A 83 6.88 18.33 -5.26
CA THR A 83 7.39 19.25 -6.28
C THR A 83 6.25 19.69 -7.19
N GLY A 84 6.17 20.99 -7.47
CA GLY A 84 5.16 21.57 -8.34
C GLY A 84 3.73 21.55 -7.82
N LEU A 85 3.55 21.20 -6.54
CA LEU A 85 2.30 21.38 -5.82
C LEU A 85 2.46 22.51 -4.80
N THR A 86 1.44 23.36 -4.67
CA THR A 86 1.37 24.36 -3.59
C THR A 86 -0.09 24.57 -3.19
N MET A 87 -0.33 24.76 -1.89
CA MET A 87 -1.63 25.24 -1.44
C MET A 87 -1.81 26.71 -1.83
N VAL A 88 -3.00 27.03 -2.31
CA VAL A 88 -3.42 28.38 -2.69
C VAL A 88 -4.75 28.71 -2.05
N GLN A 89 -4.94 29.98 -1.71
CA GLN A 89 -6.15 30.45 -1.06
C GLN A 89 -7.08 31.12 -2.07
N ASN A 90 -8.29 30.59 -2.19
CA ASN A 90 -9.38 31.17 -2.97
C ASN A 90 -10.71 30.69 -2.39
N HIS A 91 -11.33 31.47 -1.50
CA HIS A 91 -12.58 31.10 -0.81
C HIS A 91 -12.51 29.72 -0.13
N GLY A 92 -11.32 29.39 0.40
CA GLY A 92 -10.91 28.08 0.88
C GLY A 92 -9.43 27.82 0.55
N GLN A 93 -8.91 26.63 0.88
CA GLN A 93 -7.55 26.20 0.49
C GLN A 93 -7.62 25.12 -0.59
N GLY A 94 -7.12 25.43 -1.78
CA GLY A 94 -7.06 24.53 -2.93
C GLY A 94 -5.63 24.13 -3.28
N ILE A 95 -5.48 23.04 -4.04
CA ILE A 95 -4.17 22.58 -4.50
C ILE A 95 -3.88 23.05 -5.94
N GLN A 96 -2.87 23.90 -6.09
CA GLN A 96 -2.33 24.29 -7.40
C GLN A 96 -1.31 23.23 -7.86
N MET A 97 -1.35 22.86 -9.14
CA MET A 97 -0.42 21.91 -9.75
C MET A 97 0.22 22.54 -11.00
N GLN A 98 1.55 22.64 -11.04
CA GLN A 98 2.30 23.22 -12.16
C GLN A 98 1.83 24.63 -12.57
N GLY A 99 1.34 25.42 -11.61
CA GLY A 99 0.76 26.74 -11.87
C GLY A 99 -0.68 26.72 -12.38
N LEU A 100 -1.31 25.58 -12.64
CA LEU A 100 -2.75 25.50 -12.86
C LEU A 100 -3.46 25.51 -11.51
N ASP A 101 -4.51 26.34 -11.39
CA ASP A 101 -5.28 26.50 -10.16
C ASP A 101 -6.04 25.25 -9.72
N SER A 102 -6.62 25.28 -8.52
CA SER A 102 -7.20 24.10 -7.89
C SER A 102 -8.40 23.48 -8.61
N GLU A 103 -9.11 24.26 -9.41
CA GLU A 103 -10.24 23.79 -10.22
C GLU A 103 -9.81 22.87 -11.38
N TYR A 104 -8.53 22.92 -11.78
CA TYR A 104 -7.98 22.13 -12.88
C TYR A 104 -7.36 20.80 -12.45
N THR A 105 -7.36 20.52 -11.15
CA THR A 105 -6.83 19.26 -10.59
C THR A 105 -7.96 18.36 -10.12
N LEU A 106 -8.04 17.15 -10.67
CA LEU A 106 -9.02 16.15 -10.27
C LEU A 106 -8.53 15.39 -9.04
N ILE A 107 -9.35 15.36 -7.99
CA ILE A 107 -9.07 14.64 -6.76
C ILE A 107 -9.97 13.42 -6.66
N LEU A 108 -9.37 12.24 -6.50
CA LEU A 108 -10.04 10.95 -6.43
C LEU A 108 -9.80 10.27 -5.09
N ILE A 109 -10.78 9.51 -4.58
CA ILE A 109 -10.57 8.51 -3.53
C ILE A 109 -10.88 7.16 -4.14
N ASP A 110 -9.96 6.20 -4.11
CA ASP A 110 -10.11 4.87 -4.73
C ASP A 110 -10.57 4.91 -6.20
N GLY A 111 -10.16 5.94 -6.94
CA GLY A 111 -10.49 6.15 -8.35
C GLY A 111 -11.80 6.89 -8.63
N VAL A 112 -12.56 7.32 -7.61
CA VAL A 112 -13.81 8.08 -7.77
C VAL A 112 -13.65 9.56 -7.37
N PRO A 113 -14.17 10.52 -8.17
CA PRO A 113 -14.03 11.96 -7.89
C PRO A 113 -14.75 12.47 -6.65
N LEU A 114 -14.10 13.38 -5.94
CA LEU A 114 -14.65 14.11 -4.81
C LEU A 114 -15.37 15.40 -5.27
N VAL A 115 -16.47 15.78 -4.59
CA VAL A 115 -17.29 16.97 -4.90
C VAL A 115 -17.36 17.95 -3.72
N GLY A 116 -18.04 19.08 -3.89
CA GLY A 116 -18.16 20.14 -2.89
C GLY A 116 -17.14 21.26 -3.10
N ARG A 117 -17.01 21.74 -4.34
CA ARG A 117 -16.14 22.88 -4.65
C ARG A 117 -16.87 24.18 -4.36
N THR A 118 -16.18 25.10 -3.68
CA THR A 118 -16.62 26.48 -3.48
C THR A 118 -15.67 27.38 -4.24
N ALA A 119 -16.18 28.08 -5.26
CA ALA A 119 -15.38 28.92 -6.17
C ALA A 119 -14.15 28.18 -6.75
N GLY A 120 -14.35 26.98 -7.31
CA GLY A 120 -13.27 26.14 -7.85
C GLY A 120 -12.40 25.41 -6.82
N THR A 121 -12.48 25.79 -5.54
CA THR A 121 -11.65 25.22 -4.46
C THR A 121 -12.30 24.01 -3.80
N LEU A 122 -11.56 22.90 -3.72
CA LEU A 122 -11.95 21.72 -2.98
C LEU A 122 -11.16 21.68 -1.67
N ASP A 123 -11.85 21.81 -0.54
CA ASP A 123 -11.16 21.70 0.76
C ASP A 123 -10.65 20.27 0.96
N LEU A 124 -9.32 20.14 1.09
CA LEU A 124 -8.63 18.87 1.31
C LEU A 124 -8.33 18.62 2.79
N SER A 125 -8.57 19.60 3.67
CA SER A 125 -8.37 19.46 5.12
C SER A 125 -9.35 18.44 5.73
N ARG A 126 -10.52 18.24 5.12
CA ARG A 126 -11.48 17.15 5.46
C ARG A 126 -10.98 15.74 5.17
N ILE A 127 -9.87 15.57 4.44
CA ILE A 127 -9.30 14.26 4.10
C ILE A 127 -8.18 13.89 5.09
N THR A 128 -8.49 12.93 5.95
CA THR A 128 -7.55 12.38 6.94
C THR A 128 -6.65 11.30 6.33
N VAL A 129 -5.41 11.20 6.81
CA VAL A 129 -4.41 10.27 6.24
C VAL A 129 -4.36 8.90 6.94
N GLY A 130 -5.22 8.68 7.94
CA GLY A 130 -5.13 7.53 8.85
C GLY A 130 -5.28 6.14 8.21
N ASN A 131 -6.03 6.04 7.11
CA ASN A 131 -6.25 4.79 6.36
C ASN A 131 -5.73 4.83 4.91
N ILE A 132 -4.83 5.75 4.58
CA ILE A 132 -4.27 5.87 3.23
C ILE A 132 -3.14 4.84 3.02
N LYS A 133 -3.26 4.03 1.97
CA LYS A 133 -2.21 3.12 1.49
C LYS A 133 -1.16 3.87 0.68
N GLN A 134 -1.61 4.72 -0.24
CA GLN A 134 -0.73 5.55 -1.06
C GLN A 134 -1.50 6.70 -1.68
N ILE A 135 -0.79 7.76 -2.02
CA ILE A 135 -1.30 8.86 -2.83
C ILE A 135 -0.59 8.80 -4.18
N GLU A 136 -1.35 8.76 -5.27
CA GLU A 136 -0.85 8.74 -6.63
C GLU A 136 -1.07 10.13 -7.25
N ILE A 137 -0.02 10.76 -7.77
CA ILE A 137 -0.07 12.09 -8.39
C ILE A 137 0.37 11.93 -9.84
N VAL A 138 -0.50 12.19 -10.79
CA VAL A 138 -0.21 12.18 -12.23
C VAL A 138 -0.39 13.59 -12.75
N LYS A 139 0.64 14.15 -13.40
CA LYS A 139 0.63 15.53 -13.90
C LYS A 139 0.42 15.61 -15.40
N GLY A 140 -0.09 16.74 -15.86
CA GLY A 140 -0.41 17.03 -17.25
C GLY A 140 -1.75 16.43 -17.72
N ALA A 141 -1.99 16.53 -19.03
CA ALA A 141 -3.26 16.20 -19.66
C ALA A 141 -3.74 14.77 -19.36
N SER A 142 -4.65 14.66 -18.40
CA SER A 142 -5.28 13.40 -17.97
C SER A 142 -6.76 13.32 -18.36
N SER A 143 -7.29 14.38 -18.99
CA SER A 143 -8.67 14.46 -19.50
C SER A 143 -9.04 13.33 -20.46
N SER A 144 -8.10 12.75 -21.21
CA SER A 144 -8.37 11.60 -22.11
C SER A 144 -8.88 10.34 -21.39
N LEU A 145 -8.74 10.27 -20.07
CA LEU A 145 -9.29 9.19 -19.24
C LEU A 145 -10.31 9.70 -18.23
N TYR A 146 -10.16 10.94 -17.76
CA TYR A 146 -10.87 11.45 -16.59
C TYR A 146 -11.81 12.63 -16.86
N GLY A 147 -11.78 13.22 -18.06
CA GLY A 147 -12.69 14.31 -18.45
C GLY A 147 -12.32 15.70 -17.89
N SER A 148 -13.37 16.46 -17.60
CA SER A 148 -13.40 17.92 -17.40
C SER A 148 -12.44 18.48 -16.33
N GLU A 149 -12.17 17.75 -15.24
CA GLU A 149 -11.42 18.29 -14.10
C GLU A 149 -9.93 17.93 -14.11
N ALA A 150 -9.44 17.27 -15.16
CA ALA A 150 -8.10 16.66 -15.18
C ALA A 150 -7.10 17.38 -16.11
N LEU A 151 -7.18 18.71 -16.16
CA LEU A 151 -6.29 19.57 -16.99
C LEU A 151 -4.87 19.61 -16.45
N ALA A 152 -4.74 19.93 -15.16
CA ALA A 152 -3.47 19.96 -14.48
C ALA A 152 -2.95 18.56 -14.20
N GLY A 153 -3.87 17.65 -13.89
CA GLY A 153 -3.56 16.27 -13.56
C GLY A 153 -4.60 15.64 -12.64
N VAL A 154 -4.21 14.52 -12.02
CA VAL A 154 -5.05 13.73 -11.14
C VAL A 154 -4.27 13.39 -9.87
N ILE A 155 -4.90 13.58 -8.71
CA ILE A 155 -4.43 13.09 -7.42
C ILE A 155 -5.41 12.03 -6.94
N ASN A 156 -4.95 10.80 -6.78
CA ASN A 156 -5.79 9.68 -6.35
C ASN A 156 -5.32 9.13 -5.00
N ILE A 157 -6.21 9.18 -4.01
CA ILE A 157 -6.00 8.67 -2.67
C ILE A 157 -6.44 7.21 -2.64
N ILE A 158 -5.50 6.29 -2.53
CA ILE A 158 -5.77 4.86 -2.44
C ILE A 158 -5.85 4.46 -0.98
N THR A 159 -7.00 3.92 -0.55
CA THR A 159 -7.21 3.46 0.83
C THR A 159 -6.68 2.04 1.05
N GLU A 160 -6.50 1.66 2.31
CA GLU A 160 -6.06 0.32 2.67
C GLU A 160 -7.08 -0.76 2.27
N ASN A 161 -6.57 -1.90 1.79
CA ASN A 161 -7.34 -3.13 1.60
C ASN A 161 -6.95 -4.14 2.69
N PRO A 162 -7.88 -4.99 3.14
CA PRO A 162 -7.60 -5.95 4.20
C PRO A 162 -6.68 -7.07 3.68
N LYS A 163 -5.76 -7.52 4.54
CA LYS A 163 -4.95 -8.74 4.31
C LYS A 163 -5.51 -9.85 5.19
N GLU A 164 -5.17 -11.11 4.89
CA GLU A 164 -5.61 -12.27 5.67
C GLU A 164 -5.43 -12.08 7.18
N GLY A 165 -6.44 -12.52 7.92
CA GLY A 165 -6.56 -12.36 9.37
C GLY A 165 -7.07 -10.98 9.80
N PHE A 166 -6.98 -10.73 11.10
CA PHE A 166 -7.36 -9.44 11.69
C PHE A 166 -6.13 -8.56 11.96
N MET A 167 -6.19 -7.32 11.50
CA MET A 167 -5.21 -6.28 11.78
C MET A 167 -5.89 -4.95 12.07
N GLY A 168 -5.60 -4.37 13.23
CA GLY A 168 -6.04 -3.05 13.61
C GLY A 168 -4.88 -2.08 13.84
N ASN A 169 -5.18 -0.79 13.81
CA ASN A 169 -4.36 0.22 14.44
C ASN A 169 -5.26 1.27 15.10
N ALA A 170 -4.78 1.87 16.17
CA ALA A 170 -5.40 3.02 16.81
C ALA A 170 -4.32 4.09 17.02
N GLY A 171 -4.68 5.35 16.83
CA GLY A 171 -3.76 6.46 16.98
C GLY A 171 -4.42 7.67 17.60
N ILE A 172 -3.66 8.40 18.40
CA ILE A 172 -4.03 9.72 18.92
C ILE A 172 -2.87 10.69 18.69
N ARG A 173 -3.16 11.92 18.27
CA ARG A 173 -2.21 13.03 18.20
C ARG A 173 -2.83 14.23 18.90
N ILE A 174 -2.06 14.88 19.77
CA ILE A 174 -2.43 16.10 20.48
C ILE A 174 -1.36 17.14 20.20
N GLY A 175 -1.75 18.39 19.92
CA GLY A 175 -0.80 19.46 19.64
C GLY A 175 -1.30 20.87 19.96
N THR A 176 -0.58 21.86 19.47
CA THR A 176 -0.93 23.30 19.57
C THR A 176 -2.41 23.55 19.22
N PHE A 177 -3.01 24.56 19.84
CA PHE A 177 -4.44 24.90 19.72
C PHE A 177 -5.39 23.77 20.15
N LYS A 178 -4.92 22.91 21.07
CA LYS A 178 -5.61 21.69 21.53
C LYS A 178 -6.07 20.79 20.38
N ALA A 179 -5.35 20.86 19.25
CA ALA A 179 -5.62 20.05 18.09
C ALA A 179 -5.53 18.57 18.48
N THR A 180 -6.65 17.87 18.47
CA THR A 180 -6.76 16.48 18.94
C THR A 180 -7.31 15.62 17.82
N ASN A 181 -6.49 14.69 17.34
CA ASN A 181 -6.86 13.74 16.28
C ASN A 181 -6.79 12.31 16.83
N ALA A 182 -7.92 11.63 16.88
CA ALA A 182 -8.01 10.21 17.23
C ALA A 182 -8.50 9.41 16.02
N ASN A 183 -7.89 8.27 15.74
CA ASN A 183 -8.32 7.39 14.67
C ASN A 183 -8.17 5.92 15.04
N VAL A 184 -8.99 5.10 14.41
CA VAL A 184 -8.96 3.64 14.49
C VAL A 184 -9.14 3.10 13.07
N ASN A 185 -8.28 2.17 12.66
CA ASN A 185 -8.41 1.41 11.42
C ASN A 185 -8.46 -0.08 11.77
N LEU A 186 -9.50 -0.80 11.40
CA LEU A 186 -9.68 -2.23 11.62
C LEU A 186 -9.81 -2.91 10.27
N ASN A 187 -9.06 -3.99 10.06
CA ASN A 187 -9.08 -4.77 8.84
C ASN A 187 -9.24 -6.23 9.22
N TYR A 188 -10.13 -6.92 8.52
CA TYR A 188 -10.36 -8.33 8.68
C TYR A 188 -10.47 -8.95 7.30
N LYS A 189 -9.73 -10.02 7.03
CA LYS A 189 -9.98 -10.85 5.88
C LYS A 189 -9.97 -12.31 6.29
N LYS A 190 -10.94 -13.07 5.77
CA LYS A 190 -10.99 -14.52 5.87
C LYS A 190 -11.56 -15.07 4.57
N ASP A 191 -10.79 -15.93 3.92
CA ASP A 191 -11.14 -16.57 2.65
C ASP A 191 -11.57 -15.51 1.60
N LYS A 192 -12.82 -15.56 1.18
CA LYS A 192 -13.42 -14.70 0.15
C LYS A 192 -13.85 -13.34 0.67
N LEU A 193 -13.98 -13.14 1.98
CA LEU A 193 -14.53 -11.92 2.56
C LEU A 193 -13.43 -11.07 3.21
N GLY A 194 -13.31 -9.82 2.76
CA GLY A 194 -12.50 -8.78 3.36
C GLY A 194 -13.36 -7.61 3.81
N ILE A 195 -13.12 -7.10 5.02
CA ILE A 195 -13.78 -5.92 5.59
C ILE A 195 -12.69 -4.97 6.12
N SER A 196 -12.83 -3.69 5.83
CA SER A 196 -12.03 -2.62 6.42
C SER A 196 -12.95 -1.55 6.98
N PHE A 197 -12.67 -1.10 8.19
CA PHE A 197 -13.42 -0.06 8.87
C PHE A 197 -12.44 0.96 9.43
N PHE A 198 -12.69 2.23 9.16
CA PHE A 198 -11.90 3.34 9.65
C PHE A 198 -12.80 4.40 10.25
N ALA A 199 -12.42 4.90 11.42
CA ALA A 199 -13.06 6.01 12.10
C ALA A 199 -12.00 7.04 12.51
N ASN A 200 -12.33 8.32 12.38
CA ASN A 200 -11.49 9.42 12.81
C ASN A 200 -12.33 10.52 13.44
N ARG A 201 -11.82 11.11 14.52
CA ARG A 201 -12.31 12.34 15.13
C ARG A 201 -11.17 13.35 15.16
N TYR A 202 -11.42 14.57 14.70
CA TYR A 202 -10.47 15.68 14.81
C TYR A 202 -11.18 16.92 15.34
N SER A 203 -10.51 17.66 16.21
CA SER A 203 -11.01 18.93 16.72
C SER A 203 -9.86 19.90 16.96
N ASN A 204 -10.14 21.20 16.88
CA ASN A 204 -9.22 22.29 17.16
C ASN A 204 -10.00 23.43 17.85
N ASP A 205 -9.40 24.12 18.83
CA ASP A 205 -10.02 25.25 19.53
C ASP A 205 -9.97 26.57 18.71
N GLY A 206 -9.46 26.50 17.48
CA GLY A 206 -9.24 27.64 16.62
C GLY A 206 -8.04 28.47 17.06
N TYR A 207 -7.66 29.42 16.22
CA TYR A 207 -6.58 30.36 16.50
C TYR A 207 -6.76 31.65 15.68
N ASP A 208 -6.07 32.68 16.12
CA ASP A 208 -6.09 33.98 15.51
C ASP A 208 -4.65 34.49 15.34
N LEU A 209 -4.26 34.73 14.10
CA LEU A 209 -2.96 35.26 13.71
C LEU A 209 -2.95 36.80 13.64
N ASP A 210 -4.11 37.45 13.58
CA ASP A 210 -4.26 38.91 13.54
C ASP A 210 -5.33 39.40 14.51
N LYS A 211 -4.89 39.74 15.73
CA LYS A 211 -5.75 40.23 16.82
C LYS A 211 -6.40 41.59 16.55
N SER A 212 -6.09 42.24 15.43
CA SER A 212 -6.77 43.47 15.04
C SER A 212 -8.09 43.22 14.31
N ASP A 213 -8.31 41.99 13.81
CA ASP A 213 -9.58 41.55 13.23
C ASP A 213 -10.51 41.00 14.33
N VAL A 214 -11.81 41.15 14.12
CA VAL A 214 -12.86 40.49 14.92
C VAL A 214 -12.92 39.00 14.57
N LEU A 215 -12.58 38.66 13.32
CA LEU A 215 -12.59 37.30 12.82
C LEU A 215 -11.37 36.51 13.31
N LYS A 216 -11.60 35.27 13.71
CA LYS A 216 -10.49 34.33 13.91
C LYS A 216 -9.94 33.90 12.57
N THR A 217 -8.62 33.68 12.53
CA THR A 217 -7.98 33.04 11.37
C THR A 217 -8.54 31.64 11.09
N VAL A 218 -8.75 30.85 12.14
CA VAL A 218 -9.47 29.58 12.08
C VAL A 218 -10.40 29.48 13.28
N ASP A 219 -11.68 29.31 13.02
CA ASP A 219 -12.67 29.07 14.06
C ASP A 219 -12.61 27.65 14.64
N PRO A 220 -13.01 27.46 15.91
CA PRO A 220 -13.08 26.14 16.51
C PRO A 220 -13.99 25.21 15.71
N PHE A 221 -13.53 23.98 15.49
CA PHE A 221 -14.32 22.99 14.77
C PHE A 221 -14.12 21.59 15.35
N ARG A 222 -15.08 20.71 15.03
CA ARG A 222 -15.02 19.28 15.28
C ARG A 222 -15.51 18.53 14.05
N ASN A 223 -14.75 17.53 13.62
CA ASN A 223 -15.16 16.67 12.53
C ASN A 223 -14.96 15.19 12.82
N TYR A 224 -15.76 14.40 12.11
CA TYR A 224 -15.77 12.94 12.17
C TYR A 224 -15.72 12.39 10.75
N THR A 225 -14.90 11.36 10.55
CA THR A 225 -14.86 10.60 9.30
C THR A 225 -15.06 9.12 9.61
N PHE A 226 -15.96 8.49 8.89
CA PHE A 226 -16.15 7.04 8.89
C PHE A 226 -15.94 6.52 7.47
N ASN A 227 -15.21 5.42 7.32
CA ASN A 227 -14.99 4.78 6.04
C ASN A 227 -15.10 3.26 6.22
N THR A 228 -15.92 2.61 5.41
CA THR A 228 -16.11 1.17 5.40
C THR A 228 -15.87 0.64 4.00
N LYS A 229 -15.14 -0.46 3.89
CA LYS A 229 -14.88 -1.19 2.65
C LYS A 229 -15.16 -2.68 2.85
N ILE A 230 -15.89 -3.28 1.92
CA ILE A 230 -16.22 -4.70 1.90
C ILE A 230 -15.80 -5.24 0.54
N ASN A 231 -14.93 -6.24 0.55
CA ASN A 231 -14.46 -6.96 -0.62
C ASN A 231 -14.97 -8.40 -0.52
N TYR A 232 -15.63 -8.90 -1.55
CA TYR A 232 -16.10 -10.28 -1.61
C TYR A 232 -15.70 -10.92 -2.94
N ASP A 233 -14.88 -11.97 -2.86
CA ASP A 233 -14.43 -12.76 -4.01
C ASP A 233 -15.41 -13.91 -4.25
N PHE A 234 -16.42 -13.71 -5.11
CA PHE A 234 -17.39 -14.77 -5.45
C PHE A 234 -16.68 -16.02 -5.99
N SER A 235 -15.67 -15.80 -6.82
CA SER A 235 -14.75 -16.81 -7.39
C SER A 235 -13.38 -16.19 -7.65
N GLU A 236 -12.42 -16.98 -8.15
CA GLU A 236 -11.11 -16.48 -8.57
C GLU A 236 -11.18 -15.42 -9.69
N ASN A 237 -12.30 -15.40 -10.44
CA ASN A 237 -12.50 -14.52 -11.58
C ASN A 237 -13.45 -13.35 -11.29
N THR A 238 -14.29 -13.43 -10.25
CA THR A 238 -15.31 -12.40 -9.97
C THR A 238 -15.17 -11.88 -8.55
N SER A 239 -14.97 -10.56 -8.42
CA SER A 239 -14.92 -9.87 -7.13
C SER A 239 -15.86 -8.67 -7.10
N LEU A 240 -16.40 -8.38 -5.90
CA LEU A 240 -17.22 -7.21 -5.60
C LEU A 240 -16.52 -6.39 -4.52
N ASN A 241 -16.43 -5.09 -4.73
CA ASN A 241 -15.90 -4.12 -3.78
C ASN A 241 -17.01 -3.10 -3.51
N ILE A 242 -17.42 -2.96 -2.27
CA ILE A 242 -18.36 -1.92 -1.81
C ILE A 242 -17.58 -1.02 -0.86
N SER A 243 -17.63 0.29 -1.06
CA SER A 243 -17.07 1.24 -0.12
C SER A 243 -18.02 2.38 0.17
N GLY A 244 -17.98 2.89 1.40
CA GLY A 244 -18.76 4.02 1.86
C GLY A 244 -17.88 4.92 2.73
N ARG A 245 -18.00 6.23 2.56
CA ARG A 245 -17.37 7.24 3.42
C ARG A 245 -18.43 8.23 3.87
N TYR A 246 -18.38 8.63 5.13
CA TYR A 246 -19.20 9.71 5.70
C TYR A 246 -18.29 10.69 6.44
N TYR A 247 -18.44 11.98 6.15
CA TYR A 247 -17.74 13.07 6.81
C TYR A 247 -18.77 14.07 7.33
N THR A 248 -18.59 14.51 8.57
CA THR A 248 -19.38 15.59 9.15
C THR A 248 -18.48 16.53 9.93
N GLU A 249 -18.74 17.82 9.82
CA GLU A 249 -18.05 18.88 10.56
C GLU A 249 -19.03 19.91 11.07
N ASN A 250 -18.82 20.34 12.31
CA ASN A 250 -19.48 21.50 12.88
C ASN A 250 -18.43 22.52 13.25
N GLN A 251 -18.70 23.77 12.89
CA GLN A 251 -17.87 24.92 13.21
C GLN A 251 -18.75 26.05 13.72
N ASP A 252 -18.42 26.55 14.91
CA ASP A 252 -19.07 27.72 15.49
C ASP A 252 -18.11 28.90 15.31
N PHE A 253 -18.61 30.03 14.79
CA PHE A 253 -17.80 31.21 14.51
C PHE A 253 -18.49 32.51 14.94
N ILE A 254 -17.72 33.58 15.11
CA ILE A 254 -18.23 34.91 15.46
C ILE A 254 -17.83 35.86 14.33
N PRO A 255 -18.71 36.11 13.35
CA PRO A 255 -18.35 36.94 12.20
C PRO A 255 -18.30 38.44 12.52
N THR A 256 -19.06 38.89 13.51
CA THR A 256 -19.06 40.27 14.02
C THR A 256 -19.39 40.26 15.51
N ASP A 257 -19.18 41.39 16.20
CA ASP A 257 -19.56 41.54 17.62
C ASP A 257 -21.08 41.37 17.88
N THR A 258 -21.89 41.37 16.83
CA THR A 258 -23.36 41.32 16.90
C THR A 258 -23.96 40.03 16.35
N LEU A 259 -23.16 39.17 15.72
CA LEU A 259 -23.62 37.96 15.06
C LEU A 259 -22.87 36.73 15.55
N LYS A 260 -23.56 35.58 15.55
CA LYS A 260 -22.98 34.26 15.78
C LYS A 260 -23.27 33.38 14.58
N GLY A 261 -22.25 32.69 14.12
CA GLY A 261 -22.30 31.78 12.99
C GLY A 261 -22.20 30.32 13.40
N GLU A 262 -22.94 29.48 12.71
CA GLU A 262 -22.80 28.02 12.75
C GLU A 262 -22.70 27.51 11.31
N ASN A 263 -21.66 26.72 11.02
CA ASN A 263 -21.48 26.05 9.74
C ASN A 263 -21.46 24.54 9.96
N ASN A 264 -22.32 23.84 9.22
CA ASN A 264 -22.47 22.40 9.29
C ASN A 264 -22.19 21.78 7.93
N ILE A 265 -21.18 20.93 7.85
CA ILE A 265 -20.84 20.19 6.63
C ILE A 265 -21.22 18.72 6.80
N ASN A 266 -21.88 18.15 5.80
CA ASN A 266 -22.22 16.74 5.71
C ASN A 266 -21.88 16.22 4.32
N GLU A 267 -21.09 15.16 4.26
CA GLU A 267 -20.67 14.55 3.02
C GLU A 267 -20.76 13.03 3.12
N TRP A 268 -21.30 12.39 2.09
CA TRP A 268 -21.19 10.94 1.95
C TRP A 268 -20.75 10.56 0.55
N ASN A 269 -19.99 9.48 0.46
CA ASN A 269 -19.57 8.85 -0.79
C ASN A 269 -19.92 7.36 -0.72
N ALA A 270 -20.46 6.79 -1.79
CA ALA A 270 -20.74 5.37 -1.92
C ALA A 270 -20.25 4.88 -3.27
N HIS A 271 -19.51 3.76 -3.28
CA HIS A 271 -18.94 3.17 -4.49
C HIS A 271 -19.14 1.66 -4.48
N VAL A 272 -19.68 1.13 -5.57
CA VAL A 272 -19.82 -0.30 -5.82
C VAL A 272 -19.05 -0.62 -7.08
N LYS A 273 -18.16 -1.61 -7.00
CA LYS A 273 -17.33 -2.05 -8.11
C LYS A 273 -17.35 -3.56 -8.25
N VAL A 274 -17.77 -4.05 -9.41
CA VAL A 274 -17.70 -5.45 -9.79
C VAL A 274 -16.57 -5.62 -10.80
N ASN A 275 -15.65 -6.53 -10.52
CA ASN A 275 -14.60 -6.92 -11.44
C ASN A 275 -14.85 -8.36 -11.89
N HIS A 276 -14.76 -8.61 -13.19
CA HIS A 276 -14.88 -9.96 -13.73
C HIS A 276 -13.79 -10.24 -14.78
N LYS A 277 -12.95 -11.24 -14.52
CA LYS A 277 -11.94 -11.75 -15.45
C LYS A 277 -12.57 -12.86 -16.29
N HIS A 278 -12.92 -12.57 -17.53
CA HIS A 278 -13.53 -13.56 -18.44
C HIS A 278 -12.52 -14.65 -18.85
N ASN A 279 -11.25 -14.26 -19.01
CA ASN A 279 -10.09 -15.12 -19.26
C ASN A 279 -8.80 -14.29 -19.06
N ASP A 280 -7.62 -14.85 -19.37
CA ASP A 280 -6.33 -14.15 -19.21
C ASP A 280 -6.18 -12.88 -20.06
N LYS A 281 -6.98 -12.74 -21.13
CA LYS A 281 -6.94 -11.59 -22.04
C LYS A 281 -8.03 -10.57 -21.75
N TRP A 282 -9.20 -10.99 -21.29
CA TRP A 282 -10.38 -10.11 -21.14
C TRP A 282 -10.78 -9.92 -19.69
N SER A 283 -10.94 -8.66 -19.29
CA SER A 283 -11.50 -8.27 -17.99
C SER A 283 -12.52 -7.16 -18.16
N SER A 284 -13.60 -7.20 -17.38
CA SER A 284 -14.62 -6.16 -17.30
C SER A 284 -14.73 -5.62 -15.89
N TYR A 285 -15.09 -4.34 -15.81
CA TYR A 285 -15.26 -3.57 -14.60
C TYR A 285 -16.55 -2.79 -14.70
N ILE A 286 -17.42 -2.94 -13.70
CA ILE A 286 -18.65 -2.15 -13.57
C ILE A 286 -18.52 -1.35 -12.29
N ASP A 287 -18.50 -0.03 -12.42
CA ASP A 287 -18.34 0.93 -11.34
C ASP A 287 -19.65 1.73 -11.22
N PHE A 288 -20.23 1.81 -10.02
CA PHE A 288 -21.32 2.74 -9.70
C PHE A 288 -20.90 3.60 -8.52
N TYR A 289 -20.89 4.91 -8.71
CA TYR A 289 -20.51 5.88 -7.71
C TYR A 289 -21.63 6.89 -7.46
N ALA A 290 -21.86 7.23 -6.19
CA ALA A 290 -22.71 8.34 -5.80
C ALA A 290 -22.07 9.11 -4.65
N THR A 291 -22.19 10.43 -4.67
CA THR A 291 -21.66 11.30 -3.62
C THR A 291 -22.53 12.51 -3.45
N ARG A 292 -22.67 12.97 -2.20
CA ARG A 292 -23.37 14.20 -1.87
C ARG A 292 -22.52 15.04 -0.92
N TYR A 293 -22.43 16.33 -1.20
CA TYR A 293 -21.84 17.31 -0.31
C TYR A 293 -22.89 18.37 0.03
N LYS A 294 -23.15 18.54 1.33
CA LYS A 294 -24.10 19.52 1.85
C LYS A 294 -23.42 20.41 2.88
N THR A 295 -23.57 21.73 2.76
CA THR A 295 -23.26 22.68 3.82
C THR A 295 -24.50 23.51 4.12
N ASP A 296 -24.77 23.69 5.41
CA ASP A 296 -25.78 24.60 5.95
C ASP A 296 -25.04 25.64 6.80
N ASN A 297 -25.17 26.90 6.43
CA ASN A 297 -24.58 28.03 7.15
C ASN A 297 -25.67 28.89 7.74
N TYR A 298 -25.47 29.26 8.99
CA TYR A 298 -26.46 29.91 9.81
C TYR A 298 -25.84 31.12 10.49
N LEU A 299 -26.43 32.30 10.29
CA LEU A 299 -26.08 33.52 11.03
C LEU A 299 -27.25 33.91 11.91
N ASN A 300 -26.99 34.07 13.21
CA ASN A 300 -27.96 34.47 14.21
C ASN A 300 -27.50 35.76 14.90
N ASN A 301 -28.46 36.59 15.34
CA ASN A 301 -28.19 37.70 16.24
C ASN A 301 -27.79 37.20 17.64
N LEU A 302 -27.28 38.08 18.50
CA LEU A 302 -26.88 37.72 19.87
C LEU A 302 -28.01 37.15 20.74
N ASP A 303 -29.27 37.46 20.42
CA ASP A 303 -30.49 36.92 21.05
C ASP A 303 -30.92 35.55 20.50
N ASN A 304 -30.10 34.94 19.63
CA ASN A 304 -30.34 33.71 18.88
C ASN A 304 -31.47 33.78 17.83
N SER A 305 -31.98 34.97 17.50
CA SER A 305 -32.89 35.12 16.35
C SER A 305 -32.12 34.96 15.03
N ARG A 306 -32.76 34.34 14.03
CA ARG A 306 -32.18 34.06 12.72
C ARG A 306 -31.94 35.36 11.94
N TYR A 307 -30.68 35.67 11.62
CA TYR A 307 -30.32 36.79 10.75
C TYR A 307 -30.30 36.37 9.27
N SER A 308 -29.60 35.28 8.97
CA SER A 308 -29.59 34.69 7.63
C SER A 308 -29.29 33.20 7.66
N GLU A 309 -29.64 32.53 6.58
CA GLU A 309 -29.23 31.15 6.32
C GLU A 309 -28.81 31.01 4.87
N SER A 310 -27.85 30.13 4.62
CA SER A 310 -27.49 29.74 3.27
C SER A 310 -27.12 28.28 3.20
N ASP A 311 -27.55 27.61 2.15
CA ASP A 311 -27.31 26.20 1.88
C ASP A 311 -26.53 26.01 0.57
N TYR A 312 -25.82 24.88 0.49
CA TYR A 312 -25.25 24.35 -0.74
C TYR A 312 -25.34 22.83 -0.67
N ASN A 313 -25.93 22.21 -1.68
CA ASN A 313 -26.26 20.80 -1.72
C ASN A 313 -26.02 20.23 -3.12
N GLN A 314 -24.86 19.60 -3.30
CA GLN A 314 -24.42 19.01 -4.55
C GLN A 314 -24.55 17.49 -4.49
N LEU A 315 -25.14 16.87 -5.51
CA LEU A 315 -25.19 15.42 -5.70
C LEU A 315 -24.52 15.07 -7.03
N LEU A 316 -23.67 14.05 -7.03
CA LEU A 316 -23.11 13.45 -8.24
C LEU A 316 -23.35 11.95 -8.24
N VAL A 317 -23.82 11.43 -9.37
CA VAL A 317 -24.02 10.00 -9.63
C VAL A 317 -23.30 9.61 -10.92
N ARG A 318 -22.60 8.48 -10.91
CA ARG A 318 -21.76 8.04 -12.03
C ARG A 318 -21.68 6.52 -12.16
N PRO A 319 -22.49 5.90 -13.03
CA PRO A 319 -22.22 4.59 -13.55
C PRO A 319 -21.13 4.61 -14.64
N GLU A 320 -20.23 3.63 -14.63
CA GLU A 320 -19.24 3.40 -15.67
C GLU A 320 -19.06 1.89 -15.92
N ILE A 321 -18.93 1.52 -17.19
CA ILE A 321 -18.46 0.19 -17.61
C ILE A 321 -17.11 0.37 -18.29
N ARG A 322 -16.12 -0.42 -17.89
CA ARG A 322 -14.78 -0.44 -18.48
C ARG A 322 -14.41 -1.87 -18.85
N ILE A 323 -13.78 -2.03 -20.00
CA ILE A 323 -13.28 -3.30 -20.52
C ILE A 323 -11.79 -3.16 -20.78
N THR A 324 -11.05 -4.20 -20.44
CA THR A 324 -9.62 -4.31 -20.75
C THR A 324 -9.37 -5.59 -21.53
N TYR A 325 -8.75 -5.44 -22.69
CA TYR A 325 -8.30 -6.52 -23.56
C TYR A 325 -6.79 -6.51 -23.67
N ASN A 326 -6.15 -7.55 -23.14
CA ASN A 326 -4.71 -7.77 -23.12
C ASN A 326 -4.35 -8.98 -24.01
N PRO A 327 -4.26 -8.83 -25.34
CA PRO A 327 -3.93 -9.96 -26.23
C PRO A 327 -2.56 -10.59 -25.93
N SER A 328 -1.65 -9.80 -25.35
CA SER A 328 -0.35 -10.23 -24.83
C SER A 328 0.04 -9.33 -23.63
N LYS A 329 1.15 -9.64 -22.96
CA LYS A 329 1.69 -8.78 -21.87
C LYS A 329 2.13 -7.39 -22.35
N LYS A 330 2.44 -7.21 -23.65
CA LYS A 330 2.95 -5.96 -24.24
C LYS A 330 1.88 -5.04 -24.80
N HIS A 331 0.62 -5.48 -24.87
CA HIS A 331 -0.47 -4.76 -25.52
C HIS A 331 -1.68 -4.77 -24.62
N SER A 332 -2.18 -3.58 -24.26
CA SER A 332 -3.39 -3.39 -23.47
C SER A 332 -4.31 -2.40 -24.17
N PHE A 333 -5.54 -2.84 -24.45
CA PHE A 333 -6.61 -2.00 -24.97
C PHE A 333 -7.62 -1.79 -23.84
N ILE A 334 -7.85 -0.53 -23.48
CA ILE A 334 -8.79 -0.11 -22.46
C ILE A 334 -9.90 0.67 -23.14
N GLY A 335 -11.15 0.26 -22.95
CA GLY A 335 -12.31 1.01 -23.42
C GLY A 335 -13.29 1.22 -22.26
N GLY A 336 -13.98 2.35 -22.24
CA GLY A 336 -15.02 2.57 -21.25
C GLY A 336 -16.08 3.56 -21.71
N LEU A 337 -17.25 3.41 -21.13
CA LEU A 337 -18.41 4.28 -21.32
C LEU A 337 -19.02 4.57 -19.96
N GLY A 338 -19.51 5.77 -19.79
CA GLY A 338 -20.12 6.16 -18.53
C GLY A 338 -21.03 7.37 -18.70
N TRP A 339 -21.66 7.73 -17.60
CA TRP A 339 -22.59 8.85 -17.54
C TRP A 339 -22.40 9.55 -16.21
N THR A 340 -22.26 10.88 -16.25
CA THR A 340 -22.28 11.71 -15.03
C THR A 340 -23.61 12.43 -14.98
N HIS A 341 -24.33 12.26 -13.88
CA HIS A 341 -25.49 13.06 -13.53
C HIS A 341 -25.14 13.86 -12.29
N GLU A 342 -25.32 15.17 -12.35
CA GLU A 342 -24.95 16.08 -11.28
C GLU A 342 -26.03 17.13 -11.05
N THR A 343 -26.33 17.42 -9.80
CA THR A 343 -27.29 18.48 -9.43
C THR A 343 -26.67 19.38 -8.37
N LEU A 344 -27.06 20.66 -8.40
CA LEU A 344 -26.70 21.62 -7.37
C LEU A 344 -27.93 22.42 -6.96
N ASP A 345 -28.33 22.24 -5.71
CA ASP A 345 -29.33 23.06 -5.03
C ASP A 345 -28.59 23.96 -4.04
N ARG A 346 -28.80 25.27 -4.10
CA ARG A 346 -28.12 26.21 -3.20
C ARG A 346 -28.84 27.54 -3.11
N THR A 347 -28.55 28.28 -2.05
CA THR A 347 -28.92 29.69 -1.94
C THR A 347 -28.34 30.49 -3.11
N TYR A 348 -29.13 31.47 -3.58
CA TYR A 348 -28.85 32.33 -4.74
C TYR A 348 -28.99 31.65 -6.10
N PHE A 349 -29.61 30.46 -6.17
CA PHE A 349 -30.06 29.85 -7.42
C PHE A 349 -31.59 29.93 -7.51
N SER A 350 -32.11 30.36 -8.66
CA SER A 350 -33.57 30.43 -8.91
C SER A 350 -34.17 29.07 -9.26
N ASN A 351 -33.36 28.13 -9.70
CA ASN A 351 -33.72 26.78 -10.13
C ASN A 351 -32.72 25.76 -9.55
N LYS A 352 -33.04 24.47 -9.68
CA LYS A 352 -32.13 23.36 -9.35
C LYS A 352 -31.54 22.82 -10.65
N PRO A 353 -30.44 23.41 -11.17
CA PRO A 353 -29.85 22.97 -12.42
C PRO A 353 -29.34 21.54 -12.31
N GLU A 354 -29.40 20.84 -13.44
CA GLU A 354 -28.94 19.46 -13.58
C GLU A 354 -28.02 19.33 -14.79
N PHE A 355 -26.89 18.65 -14.62
CA PHE A 355 -25.94 18.35 -15.67
C PHE A 355 -25.96 16.88 -16.01
N ASN A 356 -26.08 16.58 -17.31
CA ASN A 356 -26.04 15.22 -17.83
C ASN A 356 -24.91 15.10 -18.85
N ALA A 357 -23.90 14.30 -18.52
CA ALA A 357 -22.67 14.19 -19.28
C ALA A 357 -22.32 12.72 -19.61
N PRO A 358 -22.92 12.12 -20.66
CA PRO A 358 -22.50 10.81 -21.14
C PRO A 358 -21.15 10.91 -21.87
N TYR A 359 -20.33 9.88 -21.72
CA TYR A 359 -18.98 9.86 -22.24
C TYR A 359 -18.52 8.48 -22.69
N VAL A 360 -17.56 8.46 -23.62
CA VAL A 360 -16.86 7.26 -24.07
C VAL A 360 -15.37 7.55 -24.20
N TYR A 361 -14.53 6.59 -23.83
CA TYR A 361 -13.08 6.68 -23.97
C TYR A 361 -12.47 5.36 -24.43
N ALA A 362 -11.32 5.48 -25.09
CA ALA A 362 -10.49 4.36 -25.47
C ALA A 362 -9.01 4.73 -25.28
N GLN A 363 -8.20 3.76 -24.88
CA GLN A 363 -6.76 3.88 -24.74
C GLN A 363 -6.08 2.59 -25.18
N TYR A 364 -5.02 2.74 -25.94
CA TYR A 364 -4.07 1.69 -26.28
C TYR A 364 -2.74 1.99 -25.59
N ASP A 365 -2.28 1.06 -24.78
CA ASP A 365 -1.04 1.12 -24.03
C ASP A 365 -0.18 -0.08 -24.42
N THR A 366 1.02 0.20 -24.95
CA THR A 366 1.87 -0.84 -25.53
C THR A 366 3.35 -0.64 -25.28
N GLU A 367 4.05 -1.74 -25.06
CA GLU A 367 5.49 -1.85 -25.19
C GLU A 367 5.82 -2.33 -26.62
N LEU A 368 5.88 -1.39 -27.57
CA LEU A 368 6.19 -1.68 -28.98
C LEU A 368 7.53 -2.43 -29.12
N THR A 369 8.50 -2.08 -28.27
CA THR A 369 9.76 -2.82 -28.09
C THR A 369 10.10 -2.85 -26.60
N GLU A 370 11.12 -3.59 -26.19
CA GLU A 370 11.61 -3.59 -24.80
C GLU A 370 12.07 -2.21 -24.30
N LYS A 371 12.37 -1.30 -25.24
CA LYS A 371 12.83 0.07 -24.94
C LYS A 371 11.77 1.13 -25.16
N LEU A 372 10.71 0.85 -25.91
CA LEU A 372 9.74 1.84 -26.37
C LEU A 372 8.34 1.50 -25.86
N ASN A 373 7.83 2.31 -24.92
CA ASN A 373 6.44 2.30 -24.52
C ASN A 373 5.69 3.47 -25.17
N VAL A 374 4.46 3.22 -25.62
CA VAL A 374 3.57 4.19 -26.26
C VAL A 374 2.17 4.04 -25.68
N ILE A 375 1.56 5.17 -25.34
CA ILE A 375 0.16 5.28 -24.94
C ILE A 375 -0.53 6.24 -25.89
N ILE A 376 -1.61 5.80 -26.49
CA ILE A 376 -2.51 6.62 -27.31
C ILE A 376 -3.90 6.47 -26.73
N GLY A 377 -4.58 7.57 -26.44
CA GLY A 377 -5.94 7.53 -25.92
C GLY A 377 -6.75 8.72 -26.34
N ALA A 378 -8.06 8.57 -26.31
CA ALA A 378 -8.99 9.64 -26.57
C ALA A 378 -10.28 9.44 -25.79
N ARG A 379 -10.95 10.55 -25.48
CA ARG A 379 -12.24 10.59 -24.83
C ARG A 379 -13.15 11.59 -25.53
N PHE A 380 -14.43 11.25 -25.63
CA PHE A 380 -15.49 12.14 -26.08
C PHE A 380 -16.51 12.31 -24.95
N ASP A 381 -16.76 13.55 -24.57
CA ASP A 381 -17.75 13.94 -23.57
C ASP A 381 -18.84 14.76 -24.26
N LYS A 382 -20.11 14.33 -24.16
CA LYS A 382 -21.26 15.17 -24.50
C LYS A 382 -21.79 15.81 -23.22
N HIS A 383 -22.37 16.99 -23.31
CA HIS A 383 -23.01 17.66 -22.18
C HIS A 383 -24.41 18.20 -22.54
N SER A 384 -25.26 18.41 -21.53
CA SER A 384 -26.61 18.98 -21.70
C SER A 384 -26.62 20.49 -21.92
N GLU A 385 -25.69 21.22 -21.28
CA GLU A 385 -25.70 22.70 -21.23
C GLU A 385 -24.58 23.40 -22.02
N TYR A 386 -23.60 22.66 -22.54
CA TYR A 386 -22.49 23.26 -23.28
C TYR A 386 -21.93 22.32 -24.34
N GLN A 387 -21.04 22.85 -25.18
CA GLN A 387 -20.50 22.15 -26.34
C GLN A 387 -19.73 20.86 -25.97
N SER A 388 -20.02 19.77 -26.68
CA SER A 388 -19.29 18.50 -26.58
C SER A 388 -17.79 18.65 -26.81
N GLN A 389 -16.99 17.80 -26.15
CA GLN A 389 -15.54 17.90 -26.10
C GLN A 389 -14.84 16.61 -26.51
N PHE A 390 -13.74 16.73 -27.24
CA PHE A 390 -12.89 15.62 -27.65
C PHE A 390 -11.46 15.82 -27.11
N SER A 391 -11.01 14.87 -26.30
CA SER A 391 -9.75 14.94 -25.54
C SER A 391 -8.77 13.83 -25.95
N PRO A 392 -7.99 14.01 -27.03
CA PRO A 392 -6.93 13.08 -27.43
C PRO A 392 -5.65 13.23 -26.58
N LYS A 393 -4.88 12.15 -26.47
CA LYS A 393 -3.59 12.09 -25.78
C LYS A 393 -2.66 11.10 -26.47
N VAL A 394 -1.37 11.47 -26.54
CA VAL A 394 -0.26 10.58 -26.87
C VAL A 394 0.84 10.73 -25.82
N ALA A 395 1.40 9.63 -25.37
CA ALA A 395 2.57 9.60 -24.50
C ALA A 395 3.54 8.51 -24.97
N ILE A 396 4.83 8.80 -24.89
CA ILE A 396 5.92 7.95 -25.38
C ILE A 396 7.01 7.92 -24.32
N ARG A 397 7.58 6.75 -24.07
CA ARG A 397 8.81 6.57 -23.30
C ARG A 397 9.80 5.75 -24.09
N TYR A 398 11.02 6.25 -24.23
CA TYR A 398 12.12 5.54 -24.83
C TYR A 398 13.27 5.37 -23.82
N ALA A 399 13.53 4.12 -23.41
CA ALA A 399 14.66 3.75 -22.58
C ALA A 399 15.89 3.50 -23.46
N PHE A 400 16.81 4.46 -23.51
CA PHE A 400 18.10 4.28 -24.20
C PHE A 400 18.90 3.14 -23.55
N THR A 401 18.89 3.12 -22.22
CA THR A 401 19.49 2.11 -21.34
C THR A 401 18.60 1.94 -20.10
N ASP A 402 18.88 0.95 -19.25
CA ASP A 402 18.19 0.78 -17.96
C ASP A 402 18.38 1.96 -16.99
N LYS A 403 19.37 2.82 -17.28
CA LYS A 403 19.73 4.00 -16.49
C LYS A 403 19.20 5.31 -17.07
N ILE A 404 18.82 5.35 -18.34
CA ILE A 404 18.48 6.60 -19.04
C ILE A 404 17.24 6.36 -19.89
N ALA A 405 16.15 7.06 -19.57
CA ALA A 405 14.94 7.07 -20.37
C ALA A 405 14.46 8.49 -20.62
N VAL A 406 13.93 8.73 -21.81
CA VAL A 406 13.24 9.97 -22.17
C VAL A 406 11.76 9.69 -22.28
N ARG A 407 10.94 10.63 -21.80
CA ARG A 407 9.49 10.61 -21.82
C ARG A 407 8.99 11.84 -22.56
N GLY A 408 7.92 11.70 -23.31
CA GLY A 408 7.24 12.81 -23.98
C GLY A 408 5.75 12.55 -24.01
N SER A 409 4.93 13.57 -23.74
CA SER A 409 3.48 13.45 -23.87
C SER A 409 2.85 14.75 -24.35
N ALA A 410 1.83 14.62 -25.18
CA ALA A 410 0.98 15.71 -25.60
C ALA A 410 -0.49 15.31 -25.44
N GLY A 411 -1.33 16.22 -24.97
CA GLY A 411 -2.75 15.95 -24.80
C GLY A 411 -3.59 17.21 -24.82
N TYR A 412 -4.81 17.06 -25.30
CA TYR A 412 -5.83 18.10 -25.27
C TYR A 412 -6.87 17.74 -24.20
N GLY A 413 -7.26 18.71 -23.40
CA GLY A 413 -8.27 18.58 -22.36
C GLY A 413 -9.14 19.83 -22.28
N PHE A 414 -10.23 19.75 -21.51
CA PHE A 414 -11.17 20.86 -21.34
C PHE A 414 -11.65 20.97 -19.89
N LYS A 415 -11.99 22.18 -19.43
CA LYS A 415 -12.72 22.43 -18.18
C LYS A 415 -14.12 22.91 -18.50
N ALA A 416 -15.10 22.21 -17.99
CA ALA A 416 -16.51 22.57 -18.11
C ALA A 416 -16.86 23.81 -17.28
N PRO A 417 -17.79 24.64 -17.77
CA PRO A 417 -18.45 25.66 -16.96
C PRO A 417 -19.06 25.06 -15.68
N GLU A 418 -18.90 25.77 -14.57
CA GLU A 418 -19.49 25.40 -13.28
C GLU A 418 -20.95 25.88 -13.18
N PHE A 419 -21.76 25.22 -12.35
CA PHE A 419 -23.13 25.66 -12.07
C PHE A 419 -23.20 27.13 -11.64
N THR A 420 -22.24 27.60 -10.85
CA THR A 420 -22.15 29.00 -10.40
C THR A 420 -21.85 29.96 -11.54
N GLN A 421 -21.03 29.56 -12.50
CA GLN A 421 -20.71 30.37 -13.68
C GLN A 421 -21.92 30.51 -14.59
N LEU A 422 -22.83 29.52 -14.59
CA LEU A 422 -24.04 29.53 -15.43
C LEU A 422 -25.26 30.16 -14.73
N TYR A 423 -25.53 29.87 -13.45
CA TYR A 423 -26.84 30.13 -12.82
C TYR A 423 -26.84 30.97 -11.53
N LEU A 424 -25.69 31.43 -11.04
CA LEU A 424 -25.64 32.22 -9.79
C LEU A 424 -26.41 33.55 -9.93
N ASP A 425 -27.17 33.93 -8.91
CA ASP A 425 -27.83 35.24 -8.79
C ASP A 425 -27.55 35.83 -7.40
N PHE A 426 -26.43 36.53 -7.27
CA PHE A 426 -25.95 37.01 -5.98
C PHE A 426 -25.81 38.54 -5.97
N THR A 427 -26.37 39.20 -4.95
CA THR A 427 -26.06 40.59 -4.64
C THR A 427 -25.50 40.67 -3.23
N ASN A 428 -24.33 41.28 -3.08
CA ASN A 428 -23.71 41.46 -1.77
C ASN A 428 -24.51 42.50 -0.98
N PRO A 429 -25.08 42.15 0.19
CA PRO A 429 -25.98 43.04 0.94
C PRO A 429 -25.26 44.22 1.61
N THR A 430 -23.94 44.12 1.81
CA THR A 430 -23.14 45.15 2.50
C THR A 430 -22.48 46.09 1.50
N VAL A 431 -21.84 45.55 0.47
CA VAL A 431 -21.08 46.32 -0.53
C VAL A 431 -21.95 46.73 -1.71
N GLY A 432 -22.99 45.94 -2.04
CA GLY A 432 -23.99 46.29 -3.06
C GLY A 432 -23.68 45.85 -4.50
N TYR A 433 -22.53 45.24 -4.76
CA TYR A 433 -22.20 44.64 -6.06
C TYR A 433 -23.04 43.39 -6.35
N THR A 434 -23.23 43.08 -7.63
CA THR A 434 -24.06 41.95 -8.09
C THR A 434 -23.23 41.02 -8.99
N VAL A 435 -23.39 39.71 -8.86
CA VAL A 435 -22.77 38.67 -9.70
C VAL A 435 -23.88 37.82 -10.31
N ILE A 436 -23.94 37.78 -11.64
CA ILE A 436 -24.96 37.09 -12.41
C ILE A 436 -24.30 36.00 -13.26
N GLY A 437 -24.77 34.76 -13.12
CA GLY A 437 -24.37 33.62 -13.95
C GLY A 437 -24.73 33.87 -15.42
N HIS A 438 -23.90 33.36 -16.33
CA HIS A 438 -23.99 33.64 -17.77
C HIS A 438 -25.42 33.47 -18.32
N ASN A 439 -26.07 32.36 -17.98
CA ASN A 439 -27.40 32.00 -18.48
C ASN A 439 -28.53 32.83 -17.85
N ARG A 440 -28.23 33.59 -16.78
CA ARG A 440 -29.19 34.46 -16.09
C ARG A 440 -29.10 35.92 -16.55
N VAL A 441 -28.00 36.34 -17.20
CA VAL A 441 -27.84 37.72 -17.70
C VAL A 441 -28.97 38.16 -18.63
N PRO A 442 -29.44 37.34 -19.59
CA PRO A 442 -30.52 37.73 -20.49
C PRO A 442 -31.86 38.05 -19.82
N GLU A 443 -32.07 37.57 -18.58
CA GLU A 443 -33.29 37.80 -17.80
C GLU A 443 -33.07 38.89 -16.74
N LEU A 444 -32.02 38.75 -15.92
CA LEU A 444 -31.81 39.56 -14.73
C LEU A 444 -31.25 40.95 -15.03
N LEU A 445 -30.36 41.10 -16.02
CA LEU A 445 -29.79 42.41 -16.33
C LEU A 445 -30.85 43.38 -16.90
N PRO A 446 -31.73 42.96 -17.84
CA PRO A 446 -32.89 43.76 -18.24
C PRO A 446 -33.86 44.06 -17.09
N GLN A 447 -34.09 43.11 -16.18
CA GLN A 447 -34.94 43.35 -15.00
C GLN A 447 -34.36 44.44 -14.11
N LEU A 448 -33.07 44.36 -13.74
CA LEU A 448 -32.39 45.39 -12.96
C LEU A 448 -32.41 46.76 -13.66
N GLN A 449 -32.33 46.78 -14.98
CA GLN A 449 -32.45 48.00 -15.77
C GLN A 449 -33.87 48.59 -15.69
N ASN A 450 -34.90 47.75 -15.83
CA ASN A 450 -36.31 48.18 -15.71
C ASN A 450 -36.66 48.66 -14.29
N ASP A 451 -36.04 48.05 -13.28
CA ASP A 451 -36.16 48.44 -11.87
C ASP A 451 -35.39 49.73 -11.54
N GLY A 452 -34.73 50.36 -12.51
CA GLY A 452 -33.98 51.61 -12.33
C GLY A 452 -32.67 51.44 -11.54
N GLN A 453 -32.14 50.21 -11.43
CA GLN A 453 -30.93 49.92 -10.68
C GLN A 453 -29.65 50.02 -11.52
N ILE A 454 -29.75 50.04 -12.85
CA ILE A 454 -28.60 50.11 -13.76
C ILE A 454 -28.43 51.52 -14.30
N GLU A 455 -27.24 52.09 -14.10
CA GLU A 455 -26.84 53.37 -14.69
C GLU A 455 -26.28 53.18 -16.10
N LYS A 456 -25.42 52.16 -16.28
CA LYS A 456 -24.72 51.95 -17.54
C LYS A 456 -24.46 50.47 -17.80
N ILE A 457 -24.89 49.98 -18.96
CA ILE A 457 -24.48 48.66 -19.47
C ILE A 457 -23.10 48.81 -20.14
N ARG A 458 -22.15 47.97 -19.76
CA ARG A 458 -20.79 47.91 -20.31
C ARG A 458 -20.68 46.87 -21.43
N ILE A 459 -21.36 45.73 -21.27
CA ILE A 459 -21.40 44.64 -22.25
C ILE A 459 -22.85 44.38 -22.65
N PRO A 460 -23.21 44.44 -23.95
CA PRO A 460 -24.58 44.21 -24.40
C PRO A 460 -25.11 42.81 -24.03
N VAL A 461 -26.38 42.74 -23.63
CA VAL A 461 -27.06 41.48 -23.27
C VAL A 461 -27.04 40.45 -24.41
N SER A 462 -26.95 40.89 -25.67
CA SER A 462 -26.84 40.01 -26.84
C SER A 462 -25.61 39.10 -26.82
N GLU A 463 -24.53 39.49 -26.14
CA GLU A 463 -23.30 38.69 -25.98
C GLU A 463 -23.52 37.46 -25.07
N PHE A 464 -24.62 37.43 -24.31
CA PHE A 464 -24.97 36.35 -23.37
C PHE A 464 -26.08 35.42 -23.91
N LYS A 465 -26.39 35.51 -25.21
CA LYS A 465 -27.39 34.64 -25.85
C LYS A 465 -26.84 33.27 -26.30
N GLY A 466 -25.51 33.14 -26.42
CA GLY A 466 -24.86 31.87 -26.76
C GLY A 466 -24.38 31.14 -25.52
N ASP A 467 -24.05 29.86 -25.67
CA ASP A 467 -23.52 29.06 -24.55
C ASP A 467 -22.11 29.51 -24.17
N LEU A 468 -21.83 29.51 -22.86
CA LEU A 468 -20.47 29.64 -22.36
C LEU A 468 -19.65 28.42 -22.80
N ARG A 469 -18.51 28.64 -23.47
CA ARG A 469 -17.69 27.54 -23.99
C ARG A 469 -16.85 26.92 -22.87
N PRO A 470 -16.59 25.60 -22.91
CA PRO A 470 -15.58 25.01 -22.06
C PRO A 470 -14.19 25.59 -22.32
N GLU A 471 -13.41 25.76 -21.26
CA GLU A 471 -12.00 26.14 -21.37
C GLU A 471 -11.24 24.97 -21.98
N ASN A 472 -10.23 25.24 -22.80
CA ASN A 472 -9.48 24.19 -23.50
C ASN A 472 -7.99 24.35 -23.25
N SER A 473 -7.29 23.24 -23.01
CA SER A 473 -5.86 23.23 -22.78
C SER A 473 -5.15 22.24 -23.70
N LEU A 474 -4.09 22.70 -24.35
CA LEU A 474 -3.11 21.84 -25.01
C LEU A 474 -1.86 21.76 -24.14
N SER A 475 -1.58 20.56 -23.62
CA SER A 475 -0.47 20.30 -22.71
C SER A 475 0.63 19.51 -23.39
N PHE A 476 1.88 19.90 -23.14
CA PHE A 476 3.10 19.21 -23.56
C PHE A 476 3.98 18.94 -22.34
N ASN A 477 4.56 17.75 -22.28
CA ASN A 477 5.59 17.40 -21.31
C ASN A 477 6.73 16.65 -22.01
N VAL A 478 7.97 16.98 -21.65
CA VAL A 478 9.18 16.25 -22.07
C VAL A 478 10.04 16.04 -20.84
N GLY A 479 10.39 14.79 -20.54
CA GLY A 479 11.14 14.44 -19.34
C GLY A 479 12.31 13.52 -19.59
N LEU A 480 13.34 13.66 -18.77
CA LEU A 480 14.53 12.82 -18.71
C LEU A 480 14.57 12.10 -17.35
N GLN A 481 14.63 10.77 -17.37
CA GLN A 481 14.82 9.92 -16.21
C GLN A 481 16.24 9.38 -16.21
N LEU A 482 16.96 9.61 -15.12
CA LEU A 482 18.32 9.12 -14.91
C LEU A 482 18.37 8.29 -13.63
N LYS A 483 19.00 7.11 -13.72
CA LYS A 483 19.42 6.27 -12.60
C LYS A 483 20.93 6.03 -12.71
N PRO A 484 21.79 7.03 -12.44
CA PRO A 484 23.24 6.90 -12.64
C PRO A 484 23.84 5.69 -11.90
N VAL A 485 23.34 5.47 -10.68
CA VAL A 485 23.58 4.32 -9.81
C VAL A 485 22.26 3.88 -9.17
N ALA A 486 22.18 2.65 -8.67
CA ALA A 486 20.95 2.08 -8.11
C ALA A 486 20.35 2.87 -6.93
N THR A 487 21.17 3.66 -6.22
CA THR A 487 20.78 4.45 -5.05
C THR A 487 20.33 5.87 -5.40
N VAL A 488 20.46 6.32 -6.65
CA VAL A 488 20.14 7.70 -7.07
C VAL A 488 19.13 7.67 -8.22
N THR A 489 18.03 8.37 -8.05
CA THR A 489 17.09 8.70 -9.14
C THR A 489 17.08 10.21 -9.36
N VAL A 490 17.06 10.61 -10.62
CA VAL A 490 16.91 12.01 -11.04
C VAL A 490 15.87 12.06 -12.16
N ASP A 491 14.87 12.91 -11.99
CA ASP A 491 13.82 13.16 -12.96
C ASP A 491 13.81 14.65 -13.28
N VAL A 492 13.98 15.01 -14.55
CA VAL A 492 13.87 16.39 -15.05
C VAL A 492 12.72 16.44 -16.04
N SER A 493 11.80 17.39 -15.89
CA SER A 493 10.63 17.52 -16.76
C SER A 493 10.44 18.97 -17.19
N LEU A 494 10.30 19.20 -18.49
CA LEU A 494 9.82 20.45 -19.07
C LEU A 494 8.34 20.31 -19.38
N PHE A 495 7.55 21.32 -19.06
CA PHE A 495 6.12 21.33 -19.31
C PHE A 495 5.65 22.65 -19.91
N ARG A 496 4.58 22.59 -20.70
CA ARG A 496 3.87 23.75 -21.24
C ARG A 496 2.39 23.42 -21.40
N ASN A 497 1.53 24.30 -20.90
CA ASN A 497 0.08 24.26 -21.03
C ASN A 497 -0.36 25.54 -21.72
N ASP A 498 -1.05 25.44 -22.85
CA ASP A 498 -1.64 26.57 -23.56
C ASP A 498 -3.17 26.51 -23.40
N ILE A 499 -3.73 27.42 -22.61
CA ILE A 499 -5.16 27.48 -22.29
C ILE A 499 -5.84 28.54 -23.17
N LYS A 500 -7.04 28.23 -23.66
CA LYS A 500 -7.92 29.12 -24.41
C LYS A 500 -9.32 29.06 -23.82
N ASP A 501 -10.11 30.09 -24.12
CA ASP A 501 -11.49 30.22 -23.68
C ASP A 501 -11.63 30.19 -22.15
N LEU A 502 -10.63 30.71 -21.42
CA LEU A 502 -10.65 30.84 -19.96
C LEU A 502 -11.94 31.51 -19.53
N ILE A 503 -12.68 30.98 -18.58
CA ILE A 503 -13.91 31.58 -18.07
C ILE A 503 -13.52 32.52 -16.94
N ASP A 504 -13.73 33.82 -17.15
CA ASP A 504 -13.36 34.85 -16.18
C ASP A 504 -14.53 35.81 -15.93
N THR A 505 -14.47 36.47 -14.79
CA THR A 505 -15.48 37.42 -14.31
C THR A 505 -15.19 38.81 -14.88
N LYS A 506 -16.18 39.44 -15.53
CA LYS A 506 -16.08 40.81 -16.07
C LYS A 506 -17.22 41.69 -15.60
N VAL A 507 -16.96 42.99 -15.49
CA VAL A 507 -17.98 44.01 -15.25
C VAL A 507 -18.86 44.15 -16.51
N VAL A 508 -20.12 43.75 -16.41
CA VAL A 508 -21.11 43.81 -17.50
C VAL A 508 -22.00 45.03 -17.43
N ALA A 509 -22.20 45.60 -16.24
CA ALA A 509 -22.93 46.83 -16.02
C ALA A 509 -22.49 47.54 -14.74
N GLU A 510 -22.86 48.81 -14.62
CA GLU A 510 -22.67 49.66 -13.45
C GLU A 510 -24.04 50.05 -12.91
N LYS A 511 -24.23 49.90 -11.60
CA LYS A 511 -25.46 50.22 -10.88
C LYS A 511 -25.52 51.70 -10.53
N THR A 512 -26.73 52.21 -10.29
CA THR A 512 -26.96 53.61 -9.87
C THR A 512 -26.31 53.97 -8.53
N ASN A 513 -26.01 52.99 -7.68
CA ASN A 513 -25.23 53.16 -6.46
C ASN A 513 -23.69 53.09 -6.68
N LYS A 514 -23.23 53.20 -7.94
CA LYS A 514 -21.83 53.12 -8.37
C LYS A 514 -21.14 51.76 -8.16
N GLN A 515 -21.90 50.72 -7.81
CA GLN A 515 -21.37 49.35 -7.71
C GLN A 515 -21.44 48.62 -9.05
N ASN A 516 -20.60 47.60 -9.21
CA ASN A 516 -20.53 46.83 -10.46
C ASN A 516 -21.48 45.63 -10.46
N VAL A 517 -21.97 45.31 -11.65
CA VAL A 517 -22.59 44.02 -11.99
C VAL A 517 -21.56 43.21 -12.76
N PHE A 518 -21.27 42.01 -12.27
CA PHE A 518 -20.31 41.08 -12.84
C PHE A 518 -21.01 39.89 -13.51
N SER A 519 -20.42 39.35 -14.57
CA SER A 519 -20.80 38.06 -15.14
C SER A 519 -19.61 37.34 -15.75
N TYR A 520 -19.81 36.09 -16.15
CA TYR A 520 -18.80 35.18 -16.67
C TYR A 520 -18.80 35.17 -18.20
N ILE A 521 -17.63 35.34 -18.81
CA ILE A 521 -17.43 35.23 -20.26
C ILE A 521 -16.13 34.49 -20.56
N ASN A 522 -16.01 33.90 -21.75
CA ASN A 522 -14.73 33.34 -22.20
C ASN A 522 -13.76 34.48 -22.58
N VAL A 523 -12.60 34.56 -21.91
CA VAL A 523 -11.57 35.59 -22.06
C VAL A 523 -10.26 35.02 -22.63
N SER A 524 -9.23 35.89 -22.64
CA SER A 524 -7.89 35.74 -23.20
C SER A 524 -7.14 34.43 -22.95
N LYS A 525 -6.09 34.21 -23.74
CA LYS A 525 -5.32 32.97 -23.81
C LYS A 525 -4.18 32.99 -22.80
N VAL A 526 -4.08 31.98 -21.95
CA VAL A 526 -2.99 31.83 -20.97
C VAL A 526 -1.98 30.80 -21.47
N TYR A 527 -0.71 30.97 -21.12
CA TYR A 527 0.23 29.84 -21.11
C TYR A 527 0.92 29.71 -19.76
N ILE A 528 1.16 28.46 -19.39
CA ILE A 528 1.88 28.09 -18.18
C ILE A 528 2.96 27.09 -18.56
N GLN A 529 4.22 27.42 -18.30
CA GLN A 529 5.35 26.58 -18.68
C GLN A 529 6.44 26.60 -17.62
N GLY A 530 7.28 25.57 -17.60
CA GLY A 530 8.29 25.47 -16.59
C GLY A 530 9.19 24.25 -16.69
N LEU A 531 10.03 24.12 -15.66
CA LEU A 531 10.91 23.00 -15.43
C LEU A 531 10.64 22.46 -14.03
N GLU A 532 10.55 21.14 -13.90
CA GLU A 532 10.63 20.42 -12.64
C GLU A 532 11.89 19.57 -12.60
N PHE A 533 12.59 19.61 -11.47
CA PHE A 533 13.70 18.72 -11.14
C PHE A 533 13.33 17.97 -9.87
N ASN A 534 13.50 16.65 -9.87
CA ASN A 534 13.31 15.80 -8.71
C ASN A 534 14.51 14.87 -8.56
N THR A 535 14.94 14.64 -7.33
CA THR A 535 15.97 13.65 -7.03
C THR A 535 15.66 12.89 -5.74
N SER A 536 16.03 11.61 -5.72
CA SER A 536 16.06 10.80 -4.51
C SER A 536 17.38 10.05 -4.45
N TRP A 537 18.06 10.14 -3.31
CA TRP A 537 19.30 9.47 -3.01
C TRP A 537 19.16 8.64 -1.73
N ARG A 538 19.48 7.36 -1.84
CA ARG A 538 19.49 6.39 -0.72
C ARG A 538 20.91 5.85 -0.52
N PRO A 539 21.84 6.63 0.05
CA PRO A 539 23.23 6.20 0.23
C PRO A 539 23.36 4.95 1.10
N THR A 540 22.42 4.74 2.03
CA THR A 540 22.32 3.55 2.88
C THR A 540 20.86 3.14 3.03
N ASN A 541 20.60 1.95 3.57
CA ASN A 541 19.24 1.51 3.91
C ASN A 541 18.59 2.34 5.05
N GLN A 542 19.38 3.18 5.72
CA GLN A 542 18.97 4.00 6.86
C GLN A 542 18.66 5.44 6.47
N LEU A 543 19.25 5.96 5.38
CA LEU A 543 19.16 7.36 4.98
C LEU A 543 18.52 7.49 3.60
N LYS A 544 17.44 8.26 3.49
CA LYS A 544 16.85 8.72 2.23
C LYS A 544 16.88 10.24 2.22
N ILE A 545 17.54 10.82 1.23
CA ILE A 545 17.52 12.26 0.94
C ILE A 545 16.74 12.42 -0.35
N SER A 546 15.79 13.34 -0.39
CA SER A 546 15.06 13.69 -1.61
C SER A 546 14.88 15.18 -1.71
N GLY A 547 14.82 15.70 -2.93
CA GLY A 547 14.60 17.11 -3.16
C GLY A 547 13.95 17.37 -4.50
N GLY A 548 13.34 18.53 -4.59
CA GLY A 548 12.54 18.95 -5.72
C GLY A 548 12.67 20.44 -5.97
N TYR A 549 12.60 20.85 -7.23
CA TYR A 549 12.61 22.25 -7.63
C TYR A 549 11.67 22.46 -8.82
N GLN A 550 10.89 23.54 -8.79
CA GLN A 550 10.08 24.01 -9.91
C GLN A 550 10.50 25.43 -10.29
N TYR A 551 10.75 25.63 -11.58
CA TYR A 551 10.73 26.95 -12.22
C TYR A 551 9.42 27.11 -13.01
N LEU A 552 8.75 28.24 -12.87
CA LEU A 552 7.42 28.49 -13.46
C LEU A 552 7.35 29.88 -14.12
N ILE A 553 6.73 29.91 -15.30
CA ILE A 553 6.25 31.13 -15.97
C ILE A 553 4.78 30.92 -16.31
N ALA A 554 3.91 31.81 -15.84
CA ALA A 554 2.48 31.78 -16.11
C ALA A 554 2.04 33.17 -16.55
N LYS A 555 1.58 33.31 -17.80
CA LYS A 555 1.27 34.61 -18.39
C LYS A 555 0.02 34.57 -19.27
N ASP A 556 -0.70 35.68 -19.28
CA ASP A 556 -1.71 36.00 -20.28
C ASP A 556 -1.01 36.51 -21.56
N LYS A 557 -1.34 35.90 -22.70
CA LYS A 557 -0.71 36.21 -24.01
C LYS A 557 -1.13 37.58 -24.56
N ASP A 558 -2.34 38.01 -24.26
CA ASP A 558 -2.84 39.30 -24.73
C ASP A 558 -2.29 40.42 -23.83
N ALA A 559 -2.20 40.20 -22.53
CA ALA A 559 -1.48 41.10 -21.62
C ALA A 559 0.00 41.24 -22.03
N GLU A 560 0.70 40.13 -22.26
CA GLU A 560 2.11 40.15 -22.67
C GLU A 560 2.33 41.01 -23.93
N LYS A 561 1.44 40.92 -24.92
CA LYS A 561 1.49 41.78 -26.12
C LYS A 561 1.23 43.25 -25.82
N LYS A 562 0.29 43.57 -24.93
CA LYS A 562 0.05 44.97 -24.52
C LYS A 562 1.29 45.58 -23.87
N PHE A 563 1.98 44.82 -23.01
CA PHE A 563 3.25 45.25 -22.43
C PHE A 563 4.35 45.39 -23.49
N GLU A 564 4.43 44.49 -24.47
CA GLU A 564 5.36 44.60 -25.62
C GLU A 564 5.09 45.83 -26.48
N ASN A 565 3.83 46.19 -26.67
CA ASN A 565 3.40 47.35 -27.45
C ASN A 565 3.46 48.68 -26.66
N GLY A 566 3.73 48.63 -25.34
CA GLY A 566 3.69 49.81 -24.47
C GLY A 566 2.28 50.35 -24.23
N GLU A 567 1.26 49.49 -24.25
CA GLU A 567 -0.15 49.87 -24.06
C GLU A 567 -0.59 49.83 -22.59
N VAL A 568 0.27 49.38 -21.67
CA VAL A 568 -0.04 49.24 -20.24
C VAL A 568 0.61 50.38 -19.45
N PHE A 569 -0.18 50.97 -18.56
CA PHE A 569 0.24 52.09 -17.72
C PHE A 569 -0.13 51.83 -16.27
N ALA A 570 0.75 52.19 -15.35
CA ALA A 570 0.54 52.09 -13.90
C ALA A 570 0.49 53.49 -13.28
N ARG A 571 -0.03 53.58 -12.05
CA ARG A 571 -0.06 54.81 -11.25
C ARG A 571 0.37 54.49 -9.81
N GLU A 572 1.08 55.41 -9.16
CA GLU A 572 1.38 55.27 -7.72
C GLU A 572 0.14 55.42 -6.84
N SER A 573 -0.86 56.17 -7.30
CA SER A 573 -2.16 56.33 -6.66
C SER A 573 -3.21 56.74 -7.69
N THR A 574 -4.50 56.61 -7.34
CA THR A 574 -5.62 57.04 -8.20
C THR A 574 -5.56 58.51 -8.62
N SER A 575 -4.87 59.36 -7.84
CA SER A 575 -4.64 60.77 -8.12
C SER A 575 -3.30 61.10 -8.81
N SER A 576 -2.43 60.11 -8.99
CA SER A 576 -1.11 60.30 -9.62
C SER A 576 -1.15 60.19 -11.15
N PRO A 577 -0.26 60.89 -11.88
CA PRO A 577 -0.08 60.68 -13.31
C PRO A 577 0.29 59.21 -13.60
N SER A 578 -0.18 58.70 -14.72
CA SER A 578 0.20 57.36 -15.18
C SER A 578 1.57 57.35 -15.84
N TYR A 579 2.36 56.32 -15.58
CA TYR A 579 3.60 56.02 -16.28
C TYR A 579 3.48 54.71 -17.05
N GLN A 580 4.22 54.58 -18.15
CA GLN A 580 4.17 53.42 -19.02
C GLN A 580 5.01 52.27 -18.43
N LEU A 581 4.45 51.06 -18.42
CA LEU A 581 5.17 49.85 -18.03
C LEU A 581 5.89 49.22 -19.23
N LYS A 582 7.04 48.60 -18.98
CA LYS A 582 7.86 47.90 -19.97
C LYS A 582 7.52 46.42 -20.00
N LYS A 583 7.90 45.75 -21.09
CA LYS A 583 7.78 44.29 -21.24
C LYS A 583 8.32 43.51 -20.03
N GLU A 584 9.45 43.94 -19.48
CA GLU A 584 10.11 43.26 -18.36
C GLU A 584 9.35 43.42 -17.04
N ASP A 585 8.50 44.44 -16.94
CA ASP A 585 7.72 44.72 -15.73
C ASP A 585 6.58 43.71 -15.57
N TYR A 586 6.10 43.08 -16.66
CA TYR A 586 5.02 42.10 -16.57
C TYR A 586 5.45 40.83 -15.84
N PHE A 587 4.91 40.63 -14.63
CA PHE A 587 5.28 39.51 -13.78
C PHE A 587 4.58 38.22 -14.21
N GLY A 588 3.27 38.29 -14.47
CA GLY A 588 2.44 37.16 -14.91
C GLY A 588 1.09 37.08 -14.20
N LEU A 589 0.58 35.86 -14.05
CA LEU A 589 -0.67 35.59 -13.33
C LEU A 589 -0.49 35.70 -11.79
N PRO A 590 -1.53 36.12 -11.06
CA PRO A 590 -1.49 36.21 -9.60
C PRO A 590 -1.30 34.83 -8.95
N ASN A 591 -0.77 34.84 -7.74
CA ASN A 591 -0.57 33.67 -6.89
C ASN A 591 0.33 32.58 -7.52
N ARG A 592 1.24 32.98 -8.43
CA ARG A 592 2.23 32.11 -9.09
C ARG A 592 3.64 32.55 -8.76
N SER A 593 4.36 31.73 -7.99
CA SER A 593 5.78 31.94 -7.70
C SER A 593 6.65 31.40 -8.84
N ARG A 594 7.70 32.14 -9.20
CA ARG A 594 8.67 31.69 -10.23
C ARG A 594 9.50 30.51 -9.77
N HIS A 595 9.83 30.45 -8.48
CA HIS A 595 10.67 29.40 -7.91
C HIS A 595 9.97 28.75 -6.72
N MET A 596 9.91 27.42 -6.73
CA MET A 596 9.53 26.62 -5.57
C MET A 596 10.52 25.48 -5.40
N ALA A 597 10.80 25.09 -4.16
CA ALA A 597 11.68 23.96 -3.87
C ALA A 597 11.19 23.18 -2.66
N ASN A 598 11.57 21.90 -2.59
CA ASN A 598 11.45 21.09 -1.38
C ASN A 598 12.72 20.27 -1.15
N ALA A 599 12.99 19.95 0.11
CA ALA A 599 14.08 19.07 0.51
C ALA A 599 13.65 18.24 1.71
N LYS A 600 13.89 16.93 1.68
CA LYS A 600 13.47 15.99 2.73
C LYS A 600 14.61 15.04 3.05
N ILE A 601 14.85 14.84 4.33
CA ILE A 601 15.83 13.87 4.84
C ILE A 601 15.09 12.95 5.79
N PHE A 602 15.07 11.66 5.48
CA PHE A 602 14.55 10.62 6.35
C PHE A 602 15.70 9.76 6.85
N TYR A 603 15.82 9.61 8.16
CA TYR A 603 16.84 8.81 8.80
C TYR A 603 16.21 7.79 9.75
N ASN A 604 16.52 6.52 9.53
CA ASN A 604 16.07 5.40 10.32
C ASN A 604 17.25 4.85 11.12
N VAL A 605 17.09 4.71 12.43
CA VAL A 605 18.10 4.15 13.35
C VAL A 605 17.56 2.82 13.89
N PRO A 606 17.82 1.69 13.21
CA PRO A 606 17.26 0.38 13.57
C PRO A 606 17.60 -0.04 14.99
N LYS A 607 18.84 0.21 15.44
CA LYS A 607 19.31 -0.10 16.81
C LYS A 607 18.37 0.46 17.88
N TRP A 608 17.73 1.60 17.59
CA TRP A 608 16.84 2.28 18.51
C TRP A 608 15.38 2.23 18.07
N ASN A 609 15.01 1.50 17.02
CA ASN A 609 13.64 1.54 16.47
C ASN A 609 13.11 2.98 16.29
N LEU A 610 13.98 3.87 15.82
CA LEU A 610 13.75 5.30 15.75
C LEU A 610 13.72 5.73 14.29
N ASN A 611 12.71 6.47 13.89
CA ASN A 611 12.64 7.14 12.60
C ASN A 611 12.58 8.64 12.84
N THR A 612 13.45 9.41 12.19
CA THR A 612 13.41 10.86 12.22
C THR A 612 13.41 11.41 10.80
N ASN A 613 12.84 12.59 10.64
CA ASN A 613 12.90 13.30 9.38
C ASN A 613 12.84 14.82 9.58
N ILE A 614 13.48 15.52 8.65
CA ILE A 614 13.41 16.97 8.48
C ILE A 614 12.98 17.24 7.05
N ARG A 615 12.02 18.15 6.88
CA ARG A 615 11.38 18.43 5.60
C ARG A 615 11.27 19.93 5.45
N ALA A 616 11.63 20.46 4.30
CA ALA A 616 11.62 21.88 4.02
C ALA A 616 10.90 22.15 2.71
N THR A 617 10.10 23.20 2.68
CA THR A 617 9.51 23.77 1.45
C THR A 617 9.92 25.22 1.34
N TYR A 618 10.11 25.71 0.11
CA TYR A 618 10.45 27.08 -0.21
C TYR A 618 9.57 27.57 -1.35
N ARG A 619 9.09 28.80 -1.24
CA ARG A 619 8.31 29.49 -2.26
C ARG A 619 8.84 30.91 -2.40
N SER A 620 9.23 31.30 -3.62
CA SER A 620 9.69 32.67 -3.90
C SER A 620 8.54 33.67 -3.94
N ASP A 621 8.89 34.95 -4.01
CA ASP A 621 7.95 36.06 -4.13
C ASP A 621 6.88 35.84 -5.21
N TYR A 622 5.66 36.30 -4.94
CA TYR A 622 4.52 36.30 -5.86
C TYR A 622 3.54 37.44 -5.54
N GLY A 623 2.89 37.98 -6.56
CA GLY A 623 1.83 38.97 -6.40
C GLY A 623 0.47 38.31 -6.19
N LEU A 624 -0.39 38.91 -5.37
CA LEU A 624 -1.75 38.44 -5.12
C LEU A 624 -2.79 39.23 -5.92
N LEU A 625 -2.59 40.53 -6.04
CA LEU A 625 -3.49 41.49 -6.65
C LEU A 625 -2.69 42.67 -7.21
N ASP A 626 -3.26 43.31 -8.21
CA ASP A 626 -2.74 44.57 -8.77
C ASP A 626 -3.01 45.70 -7.78
N THR A 627 -1.97 46.47 -7.47
CA THR A 627 -1.98 47.56 -6.48
C THR A 627 -1.77 48.94 -7.10
N ASN A 628 -1.57 49.03 -8.43
CA ASN A 628 -1.21 50.26 -9.13
C ASN A 628 -2.15 50.60 -10.31
N ASP A 629 -3.30 49.91 -10.37
CA ASP A 629 -4.36 50.06 -11.37
C ASP A 629 -3.90 49.80 -12.83
N SER A 630 -2.83 49.03 -13.04
CA SER A 630 -2.38 48.64 -14.38
C SER A 630 -3.28 47.58 -15.05
N GLY A 631 -4.10 46.89 -14.24
CA GLY A 631 -4.91 45.75 -14.61
C GLY A 631 -4.15 44.41 -14.63
N HIS A 632 -2.86 44.41 -14.27
CA HIS A 632 -1.97 43.26 -14.39
C HIS A 632 -0.96 43.21 -13.24
N ILE A 633 -0.47 42.03 -12.87
CA ILE A 633 0.60 41.93 -11.87
C ILE A 633 1.93 42.32 -12.53
N ASP A 634 2.57 43.34 -11.99
CA ASP A 634 3.86 43.85 -12.45
C ASP A 634 4.88 44.00 -11.32
N THR A 635 6.12 44.37 -11.65
CA THR A 635 7.23 44.42 -10.68
C THR A 635 7.11 45.52 -9.61
N TYR A 636 6.20 46.48 -9.78
CA TYR A 636 5.99 47.59 -8.84
C TYR A 636 4.86 47.30 -7.84
N ASP A 637 4.14 46.18 -7.99
CA ASP A 637 3.09 45.78 -7.05
C ASP A 637 3.61 45.37 -5.66
N GLU A 638 2.70 45.22 -4.70
CA GLU A 638 2.99 44.58 -3.42
C GLU A 638 3.08 43.05 -3.58
N PHE A 639 4.27 42.48 -3.31
CA PHE A 639 4.51 41.04 -3.36
C PHE A 639 4.56 40.44 -1.95
N VAL A 640 3.97 39.25 -1.83
CA VAL A 640 4.29 38.35 -0.72
C VAL A 640 5.76 37.98 -0.84
N LYS A 641 6.54 38.17 0.23
CA LYS A 641 7.98 37.87 0.23
C LYS A 641 8.21 36.37 0.31
N GLY A 642 9.27 35.92 -0.37
CA GLY A 642 9.64 34.51 -0.40
C GLY A 642 9.96 33.98 1.00
N TYR A 643 9.52 32.76 1.25
CA TYR A 643 9.58 32.13 2.57
C TYR A 643 9.91 30.64 2.47
N ALA A 644 10.35 30.07 3.59
CA ALA A 644 10.56 28.65 3.74
C ALA A 644 9.88 28.13 5.01
N ILE A 645 9.28 26.95 4.92
CA ILE A 645 8.71 26.23 6.06
C ILE A 645 9.58 24.99 6.29
N ILE A 646 9.97 24.76 7.55
CA ILE A 646 10.78 23.61 7.93
C ILE A 646 10.03 22.83 9.00
N ASP A 647 9.78 21.55 8.73
CA ASP A 647 9.10 20.62 9.62
C ASP A 647 10.08 19.55 10.11
N PHE A 648 9.86 19.08 11.33
CA PHE A 648 10.64 18.03 11.97
C PHE A 648 9.73 17.02 12.63
N ALA A 649 10.03 15.73 12.46
CA ALA A 649 9.36 14.66 13.18
C ALA A 649 10.34 13.57 13.64
N ILE A 650 10.04 12.96 14.78
CA ILE A 650 10.77 11.83 15.33
C ILE A 650 9.77 10.84 15.93
N ASN A 651 9.92 9.57 15.57
CA ASN A 651 9.03 8.49 15.96
C ASN A 651 9.85 7.34 16.53
N LYS A 652 9.54 6.95 17.78
CA LYS A 652 10.16 5.83 18.47
C LYS A 652 9.15 4.69 18.60
N THR A 653 9.52 3.51 18.12
CA THR A 653 8.70 2.30 18.27
C THR A 653 9.19 1.47 19.45
N PHE A 654 8.30 1.22 20.39
CA PHE A 654 8.44 0.33 21.54
C PHE A 654 7.67 -0.96 21.30
N TYR A 655 8.16 -2.07 21.86
CA TYR A 655 7.47 -3.37 21.88
C TYR A 655 6.93 -3.85 20.51
N LYS A 656 7.59 -3.47 19.41
CA LYS A 656 7.24 -3.74 17.99
C LYS A 656 5.89 -3.17 17.50
N ASN A 657 4.98 -2.73 18.36
CA ASN A 657 3.62 -2.35 17.99
C ASN A 657 3.13 -1.01 18.56
N PHE A 658 3.87 -0.38 19.48
CA PHE A 658 3.52 0.91 20.07
C PHE A 658 4.53 1.97 19.61
N GLN A 659 4.06 3.02 18.96
CA GLN A 659 4.89 4.11 18.47
C GLN A 659 4.53 5.41 19.18
N LEU A 660 5.54 6.09 19.73
CA LEU A 660 5.44 7.44 20.24
C LEU A 660 6.14 8.38 19.26
N GLY A 661 5.42 9.39 18.79
CA GLY A 661 5.91 10.42 17.89
C GLY A 661 5.95 11.78 18.59
N PHE A 662 6.95 12.58 18.25
CA PHE A 662 7.03 14.00 18.54
C PHE A 662 7.32 14.74 17.24
N GLY A 663 6.75 15.91 17.04
CA GLY A 663 7.09 16.73 15.90
C GLY A 663 6.76 18.20 16.08
N VAL A 664 7.37 18.98 15.20
CA VAL A 664 7.18 20.43 15.09
C VAL A 664 7.01 20.74 13.62
N ASP A 665 5.80 21.14 13.24
CA ASP A 665 5.54 21.69 11.92
C ASP A 665 5.80 23.20 11.98
N ASN A 666 6.42 23.77 10.94
CA ASN A 666 6.85 25.16 10.87
C ASN A 666 7.74 25.58 12.07
N LEU A 667 8.90 24.92 12.19
CA LEU A 667 9.86 25.03 13.28
C LEU A 667 10.25 26.49 13.62
N PHE A 668 10.37 27.34 12.61
CA PHE A 668 10.78 28.75 12.74
C PHE A 668 9.60 29.71 12.90
N ASN A 669 8.37 29.21 13.02
CA ASN A 669 7.16 30.00 13.27
C ASN A 669 6.93 31.09 12.22
N PHE A 670 7.13 30.78 10.94
CA PHE A 670 6.80 31.71 9.86
C PHE A 670 5.28 31.93 9.80
N THR A 671 4.84 33.18 9.79
CA THR A 671 3.45 33.58 9.56
C THR A 671 3.44 34.84 8.71
N ASP A 672 2.40 35.01 7.92
CA ASP A 672 2.11 36.27 7.21
C ASP A 672 0.58 36.46 7.23
N PRO A 673 -0.01 36.88 8.36
CA PRO A 673 -1.46 36.96 8.49
C PRO A 673 -2.11 37.91 7.48
N LYS A 674 -1.39 38.97 7.06
CA LYS A 674 -1.88 39.97 6.10
C LYS A 674 -2.12 39.35 4.73
N ASN A 675 -1.22 38.46 4.27
CA ASN A 675 -1.27 37.93 2.91
C ASN A 675 -1.53 36.41 2.81
N ILE A 676 -1.27 35.67 3.90
CA ILE A 676 -1.30 34.20 3.97
C ILE A 676 -1.89 33.76 5.33
N SER A 677 -3.21 33.81 5.46
CA SER A 677 -3.89 33.37 6.68
C SER A 677 -3.92 31.84 6.86
N SER A 678 -3.57 31.08 5.82
CA SER A 678 -3.54 29.61 5.86
C SER A 678 -2.35 29.00 6.64
N ILE A 679 -1.28 29.76 6.89
CA ILE A 679 -0.09 29.25 7.62
C ILE A 679 -0.21 29.56 9.10
N ALA A 680 -0.58 28.54 9.89
CA ALA A 680 -0.89 28.64 11.32
C ALA A 680 0.28 29.07 12.25
N GLY A 681 1.50 29.22 11.73
CA GLY A 681 2.71 29.32 12.55
C GLY A 681 3.17 27.95 13.05
N ARG A 682 3.92 27.93 14.16
CA ARG A 682 4.57 26.73 14.71
C ARG A 682 3.59 25.81 15.43
N LEU A 683 3.49 24.58 14.97
CA LEU A 683 2.63 23.55 15.55
C LEU A 683 3.47 22.44 16.19
N ILE A 684 3.39 22.32 17.52
CA ILE A 684 4.09 21.27 18.28
C ILE A 684 3.09 20.18 18.61
N TYR A 685 3.49 18.91 18.50
CA TYR A 685 2.60 17.80 18.76
C TYR A 685 3.32 16.56 19.29
N ILE A 686 2.53 15.73 19.97
CA ILE A 686 2.87 14.37 20.36
C ILE A 686 1.83 13.45 19.73
N SER A 687 2.27 12.29 19.24
CA SER A 687 1.36 11.24 18.77
C SER A 687 1.69 9.89 19.40
N MET A 688 0.67 9.08 19.57
CA MET A 688 0.78 7.68 19.97
C MET A 688 0.03 6.84 18.95
N ARG A 689 0.61 5.73 18.51
CA ARG A 689 -0.03 4.77 17.61
C ARG A 689 0.22 3.35 18.11
N LYS A 690 -0.83 2.55 18.22
CA LYS A 690 -0.76 1.13 18.60
C LYS A 690 -1.28 0.28 17.46
N THR A 691 -0.51 -0.72 17.04
CA THR A 691 -0.98 -1.78 16.13
C THR A 691 -1.64 -2.88 16.96
N ILE A 692 -2.86 -3.25 16.59
CA ILE A 692 -3.70 -4.26 17.24
C ILE A 692 -3.68 -5.51 16.36
N LYS A 693 -3.35 -6.68 16.91
CA LYS A 693 -3.48 -7.98 16.22
C LYS A 693 -4.56 -8.81 16.92
N PHE A 694 -5.09 -9.84 16.25
CA PHE A 694 -6.25 -10.65 16.65
C PHE A 694 -6.32 -11.02 18.15
N LEU A 695 -5.18 -11.37 18.77
CA LEU A 695 -5.08 -11.69 20.21
C LEU A 695 -5.54 -10.55 21.16
N ALA A 696 -5.63 -9.31 20.71
CA ALA A 696 -5.98 -8.17 21.56
C ALA A 696 -7.49 -7.84 21.62
N ILE A 697 -8.34 -8.42 20.76
CA ILE A 697 -9.78 -8.09 20.72
C ILE A 697 -10.63 -8.96 21.64
N ILE A 698 -10.21 -10.19 21.93
CA ILE A 698 -10.85 -11.03 22.94
C ILE A 698 -10.77 -10.35 24.33
N ALA A 699 -9.69 -9.61 24.59
CA ALA A 699 -9.55 -8.79 25.79
C ALA A 699 -10.44 -7.51 25.81
N LEU A 700 -10.82 -6.98 24.64
CA LEU A 700 -11.62 -5.75 24.55
C LEU A 700 -13.14 -6.00 24.62
N PHE A 701 -13.62 -7.20 24.28
CA PHE A 701 -15.05 -7.55 24.37
C PHE A 701 -15.47 -8.15 25.72
N ILE A 702 -14.52 -8.57 26.56
CA ILE A 702 -14.79 -9.13 27.90
C ILE A 702 -14.55 -8.10 29.02
N GLY A 703 -13.91 -6.97 28.72
CA GLY A 703 -13.54 -5.93 29.70
C GLY A 703 -14.63 -4.91 30.02
N PHE A 704 -15.79 -5.35 30.51
CA PHE A 704 -16.73 -4.48 31.24
C PHE A 704 -17.36 -5.19 32.45
N THR A 705 -16.59 -5.98 33.18
CA THR A 705 -16.88 -6.30 34.58
C THR A 705 -15.59 -6.51 35.36
N SER A 706 -15.57 -5.99 36.58
CA SER A 706 -14.59 -6.26 37.64
C SER A 706 -13.20 -5.65 37.47
N CYS A 707 -13.06 -4.48 38.11
CA CYS A 707 -11.82 -3.99 38.68
C CYS A 707 -11.30 -5.01 39.71
N ASN A 708 -10.09 -5.54 39.53
CA ASN A 708 -9.27 -6.00 40.64
C ASN A 708 -7.79 -5.73 40.33
N LYS A 709 -7.14 -5.18 41.34
CA LYS A 709 -5.69 -5.04 41.47
C LYS A 709 -5.05 -6.40 41.65
N ASP A 710 -3.76 -6.44 41.28
CA ASP A 710 -2.76 -7.45 41.63
C ASP A 710 -2.83 -8.76 40.82
N ASP A 711 -2.15 -8.76 39.67
CA ASP A 711 -0.98 -9.62 39.42
C ASP A 711 -0.46 -9.34 37.99
N ASP A 712 0.78 -8.84 37.89
CA ASP A 712 1.49 -8.79 36.60
C ASP A 712 1.68 -10.22 36.08
N PRO A 713 1.25 -10.58 34.86
CA PRO A 713 1.55 -11.89 34.32
C PRO A 713 3.05 -11.98 34.03
N VAL A 714 3.72 -12.91 34.70
CA VAL A 714 5.11 -13.28 34.42
C VAL A 714 5.22 -13.63 32.93
N PRO A 715 5.95 -12.87 32.10
CA PRO A 715 6.02 -13.16 30.68
C PRO A 715 6.80 -14.46 30.46
N GLY A 716 6.17 -15.44 29.78
CA GLY A 716 6.90 -16.49 29.08
C GLY A 716 6.74 -17.94 29.55
N ASN A 717 5.54 -18.29 29.98
CA ASN A 717 5.11 -19.68 30.03
C ASN A 717 3.81 -19.85 29.24
N ASP A 718 3.79 -19.29 28.03
CA ASP A 718 2.64 -19.38 27.15
C ASP A 718 2.41 -20.85 26.71
N THR A 719 1.18 -21.21 26.37
CA THR A 719 0.86 -22.50 25.75
C THR A 719 1.25 -22.50 24.28
N ILE A 720 1.78 -23.63 23.79
CA ILE A 720 2.10 -23.79 22.36
C ILE A 720 0.81 -23.99 21.57
N GLU A 721 0.62 -23.25 20.48
CA GLU A 721 -0.57 -23.39 19.62
C GLU A 721 -0.33 -24.31 18.41
N PHE A 722 0.90 -24.81 18.22
CA PHE A 722 1.33 -25.65 17.09
C PHE A 722 2.12 -26.88 17.59
N GLU A 723 1.42 -27.98 17.81
CA GLU A 723 2.04 -29.27 18.12
C GLU A 723 2.12 -30.17 16.87
N GLY A 724 3.11 -31.06 16.88
CA GLY A 724 3.25 -32.06 15.84
C GLY A 724 4.69 -32.40 15.48
N THR A 725 4.81 -33.32 14.53
CA THR A 725 6.09 -33.81 14.02
C THR A 725 6.41 -33.15 12.68
N PHE A 726 7.51 -32.40 12.64
CA PHE A 726 7.95 -31.66 11.47
C PHE A 726 9.31 -32.15 11.05
N SER A 727 9.46 -32.54 9.78
CA SER A 727 10.70 -33.12 9.26
C SER A 727 11.24 -32.38 8.06
N ARG A 728 12.53 -32.54 7.81
CA ARG A 728 13.22 -32.08 6.60
C ARG A 728 14.28 -33.10 6.21
N GLU A 729 14.35 -33.42 4.92
CA GLU A 729 15.46 -34.17 4.33
C GLU A 729 16.46 -33.22 3.65
N PHE A 730 17.75 -33.55 3.75
CA PHE A 730 18.85 -32.83 3.12
C PHE A 730 20.02 -33.80 2.89
N VAL A 731 20.91 -33.48 1.95
CA VAL A 731 22.04 -34.37 1.60
C VAL A 731 23.34 -33.83 2.20
N VAL A 732 24.10 -34.70 2.85
CA VAL A 732 25.45 -34.42 3.37
C VAL A 732 26.40 -35.52 2.89
N GLN A 733 27.42 -35.16 2.11
CA GLN A 733 28.42 -36.11 1.58
C GLN A 733 27.78 -37.35 0.93
N ASP A 734 26.82 -37.14 0.03
CA ASP A 734 26.08 -38.18 -0.70
C ASP A 734 25.17 -39.09 0.15
N ASN A 735 25.01 -38.82 1.45
CA ASN A 735 24.04 -39.46 2.32
C ASN A 735 22.82 -38.56 2.57
N THR A 736 21.61 -39.11 2.49
CA THR A 736 20.38 -38.42 2.88
C THR A 736 20.27 -38.39 4.40
N GLU A 737 20.23 -37.19 4.95
CA GLU A 737 19.98 -36.89 6.36
C GLU A 737 18.56 -36.38 6.53
N ARG A 738 17.91 -36.77 7.63
CA ARG A 738 16.59 -36.30 8.02
C ARG A 738 16.67 -35.70 9.41
N ALA A 739 16.29 -34.42 9.52
CA ALA A 739 16.08 -33.77 10.80
C ALA A 739 14.58 -33.72 11.09
N THR A 740 14.20 -34.11 12.30
CA THR A 740 12.83 -34.16 12.79
C THR A 740 12.70 -33.42 14.12
N TYR A 741 11.71 -32.54 14.20
CA TYR A 741 11.28 -31.85 15.42
C TYR A 741 9.90 -32.38 15.79
N THR A 742 9.79 -33.03 16.95
CA THR A 742 8.49 -33.37 17.56
C THR A 742 8.22 -32.38 18.69
N ILE A 743 7.26 -31.48 18.48
CA ILE A 743 6.95 -30.38 19.38
C ILE A 743 5.68 -30.71 20.16
N SER A 744 5.77 -30.74 21.48
CA SER A 744 4.64 -30.86 22.42
C SER A 744 4.70 -29.75 23.47
N GLN A 745 3.63 -29.57 24.26
CA GLN A 745 3.55 -28.49 25.26
C GLN A 745 4.79 -28.32 26.14
N ASP A 746 5.45 -29.41 26.53
CA ASP A 746 6.50 -29.39 27.56
C ASP A 746 7.89 -29.74 27.04
N LYS A 747 8.02 -30.22 25.80
CA LYS A 747 9.32 -30.59 25.23
C LYS A 747 9.35 -30.52 23.71
N ILE A 748 10.56 -30.33 23.19
CA ILE A 748 10.89 -30.54 21.79
C ILE A 748 11.83 -31.73 21.71
N ASN A 749 11.41 -32.83 21.10
CA ASN A 749 12.34 -33.89 20.71
C ASN A 749 12.98 -33.51 19.37
N TYR A 750 14.31 -33.50 19.34
CA TYR A 750 15.07 -33.32 18.10
C TYR A 750 15.77 -34.63 17.76
N ASP A 751 15.42 -35.21 16.60
CA ASP A 751 16.06 -36.39 16.03
C ASP A 751 16.73 -36.00 14.71
N LEU A 752 18.01 -36.32 14.57
CA LEU A 752 18.74 -36.30 13.31
C LEU A 752 19.10 -37.76 13.02
N SER A 753 18.62 -38.26 11.89
CA SER A 753 18.79 -39.63 11.43
C SER A 753 19.24 -39.65 9.97
N GLY A 754 20.21 -40.49 9.64
CA GLY A 754 20.83 -40.54 8.31
C GLY A 754 22.12 -41.36 8.33
N GLY A 755 22.80 -41.43 7.18
CA GLY A 755 24.03 -42.22 7.01
C GLY A 755 25.29 -41.56 7.58
N PHE A 756 25.26 -40.25 7.83
CA PHE A 756 26.43 -39.46 8.24
C PHE A 756 26.40 -39.01 9.70
N ALA A 757 25.23 -38.65 10.26
CA ALA A 757 25.12 -38.22 11.65
C ALA A 757 23.84 -38.71 12.33
N GLN A 758 23.96 -39.21 13.57
CA GLN A 758 22.82 -39.60 14.38
C GLN A 758 22.84 -38.87 15.72
N THR A 759 21.79 -38.08 16.01
CA THR A 759 21.59 -37.51 17.35
C THR A 759 20.12 -37.49 17.71
N ASN A 760 19.79 -37.86 18.95
CA ASN A 760 18.44 -37.74 19.49
C ASN A 760 18.52 -37.15 20.91
N TYR A 761 17.80 -36.07 21.16
CA TYR A 761 17.68 -35.49 22.49
C TYR A 761 16.38 -34.70 22.68
N ASP A 762 15.93 -34.65 23.93
CA ASP A 762 14.79 -33.84 24.35
C ASP A 762 15.27 -32.48 24.88
N ILE A 763 14.66 -31.40 24.39
CA ILE A 763 14.81 -30.04 24.89
C ILE A 763 13.58 -29.73 25.75
N LYS A 764 13.69 -29.86 27.08
CA LYS A 764 12.58 -29.61 28.03
C LYS A 764 12.29 -28.11 28.11
N LYS A 765 11.01 -27.72 28.08
CA LYS A 765 10.57 -26.32 28.12
C LYS A 765 10.97 -25.66 29.44
N GLU A 766 11.72 -24.57 29.37
CA GLU A 766 11.99 -23.67 30.49
C GLU A 766 11.27 -22.33 30.32
N TYR A 767 11.04 -21.93 29.06
CA TYR A 767 10.38 -20.68 28.70
C TYR A 767 9.80 -20.78 27.29
N PHE A 768 8.57 -20.30 27.11
CA PHE A 768 8.01 -20.11 25.77
C PHE A 768 7.31 -18.76 25.66
N SER A 769 7.59 -18.05 24.57
CA SER A 769 6.93 -16.80 24.24
C SER A 769 6.29 -16.86 22.86
N THR A 770 4.96 -16.80 22.84
CA THR A 770 4.14 -16.65 21.63
C THR A 770 4.40 -15.33 20.91
N LYS A 771 4.83 -14.28 21.64
CA LYS A 771 5.13 -12.95 21.08
C LYS A 771 6.28 -12.97 20.06
N ASP A 772 7.29 -13.78 20.30
CA ASP A 772 8.48 -13.91 19.45
C ASP A 772 8.62 -15.31 18.83
N ASN A 773 7.63 -16.19 19.04
CA ASN A 773 7.69 -17.62 18.70
C ASN A 773 9.02 -18.25 19.12
N ARG A 774 9.35 -18.06 20.39
CA ARG A 774 10.63 -18.42 20.98
C ARG A 774 10.43 -19.46 22.05
N TRP A 775 11.09 -20.60 21.89
CA TRP A 775 11.25 -21.62 22.89
C TRP A 775 12.65 -21.56 23.47
N ILE A 776 12.77 -21.64 24.79
CA ILE A 776 14.04 -21.84 25.47
C ILE A 776 13.88 -23.06 26.34
N GLY A 777 14.83 -23.97 26.25
CA GLY A 777 14.75 -25.21 26.98
C GLY A 777 16.10 -25.85 27.19
N TYR A 778 16.13 -26.79 28.12
CA TYR A 778 17.33 -27.47 28.55
C TYR A 778 17.38 -28.90 27.97
N ALA A 779 18.50 -29.26 27.34
CA ALA A 779 18.74 -30.60 26.84
C ALA A 779 19.66 -31.36 27.80
N GLU A 780 19.06 -32.16 28.68
CA GLU A 780 19.74 -32.86 29.77
C GLU A 780 20.85 -33.81 29.28
N SER A 781 20.63 -34.48 28.14
CA SER A 781 21.63 -35.40 27.54
C SER A 781 22.81 -34.69 26.87
N LYS A 782 22.74 -33.37 26.68
CA LYS A 782 23.79 -32.53 26.08
C LYS A 782 24.37 -31.51 27.06
N ASP A 783 23.85 -31.44 28.29
CA ASP A 783 24.25 -30.47 29.31
C ASP A 783 24.27 -29.02 28.78
N THR A 784 23.24 -28.64 27.99
CA THR A 784 23.23 -27.38 27.23
C THR A 784 21.82 -26.79 27.12
N TYR A 785 21.70 -25.45 27.16
CA TYR A 785 20.47 -24.73 26.84
C TYR A 785 20.37 -24.42 25.36
N TYR A 786 19.16 -24.51 24.81
CA TYR A 786 18.85 -24.14 23.44
C TYR A 786 17.81 -23.04 23.42
N VAL A 787 17.98 -22.09 22.49
CA VAL A 787 16.91 -21.21 22.01
C VAL A 787 16.48 -21.66 20.62
N VAL A 788 15.18 -21.90 20.46
CA VAL A 788 14.55 -22.30 19.21
C VAL A 788 13.54 -21.22 18.82
N PHE A 789 13.72 -20.64 17.64
CA PHE A 789 12.79 -19.68 17.06
C PHE A 789 11.97 -20.33 15.94
N PHE A 790 10.71 -19.93 15.84
CA PHE A 790 9.79 -20.41 14.81
C PHE A 790 9.21 -19.26 13.97
N LYS A 791 9.15 -19.45 12.64
CA LYS A 791 8.46 -18.55 11.70
C LYS A 791 7.73 -19.36 10.62
N ASN A 792 6.83 -18.73 9.87
CA ASN A 792 6.00 -19.39 8.85
C ASN A 792 5.28 -20.64 9.39
N ILE A 793 4.70 -20.54 10.60
CA ILE A 793 3.97 -21.65 11.23
C ILE A 793 2.63 -21.82 10.52
N SER A 794 2.36 -23.01 10.02
CA SER A 794 1.10 -23.43 9.42
C SER A 794 0.81 -24.89 9.78
N ASP A 795 -0.35 -25.39 9.37
CA ASP A 795 -0.70 -26.80 9.57
C ASP A 795 0.17 -27.77 8.73
N THR A 796 0.95 -27.28 7.76
CA THR A 796 1.72 -28.12 6.83
C THR A 796 3.22 -27.87 6.86
N GLU A 797 3.68 -26.74 7.39
CA GLU A 797 5.09 -26.38 7.47
C GLU A 797 5.41 -25.43 8.64
N ILE A 798 6.66 -25.49 9.09
CA ILE A 798 7.26 -24.63 10.11
C ILE A 798 8.70 -24.32 9.69
N THR A 799 9.14 -23.07 9.89
CA THR A 799 10.54 -22.72 9.72
C THR A 799 11.20 -22.57 11.09
N VAL A 800 12.24 -23.37 11.34
CA VAL A 800 12.91 -23.48 12.64
C VAL A 800 14.33 -22.91 12.55
N TYR A 801 14.73 -22.14 13.55
CA TYR A 801 16.12 -21.78 13.81
C TYR A 801 16.47 -22.23 15.23
N LYS A 802 17.56 -22.97 15.41
CA LYS A 802 18.01 -23.48 16.71
C LYS A 802 19.44 -23.02 16.97
N LYS A 803 19.72 -22.52 18.18
CA LYS A 803 21.05 -22.09 18.62
C LYS A 803 21.29 -22.45 20.09
N GLU A 804 22.52 -22.82 20.40
CA GLU A 804 23.00 -23.06 21.77
C GLU A 804 23.20 -21.73 22.51
N VAL A 805 22.80 -21.70 23.78
CA VAL A 805 22.92 -20.53 24.67
C VAL A 805 23.39 -20.99 26.05
N GLU A 806 23.99 -20.08 26.82
CA GLU A 806 24.59 -20.41 28.12
C GLU A 806 23.57 -20.50 29.27
N SER A 807 22.38 -19.93 29.11
CA SER A 807 21.32 -19.93 30.14
C SER A 807 19.95 -19.54 29.56
N VAL A 808 18.89 -19.72 30.35
CA VAL A 808 17.54 -19.24 30.01
C VAL A 808 17.53 -17.73 29.75
N GLU A 809 18.26 -16.96 30.55
CA GLU A 809 18.30 -15.50 30.43
C GLU A 809 19.08 -15.04 29.18
N ALA A 810 20.17 -15.73 28.83
CA ALA A 810 20.85 -15.53 27.55
C ALA A 810 19.92 -15.84 26.38
N GLY A 811 19.15 -16.94 26.47
CA GLY A 811 18.14 -17.31 25.48
C GLY A 811 17.03 -16.27 25.30
N LYS A 812 16.59 -15.57 26.37
CA LYS A 812 15.61 -14.47 26.29
C LYS A 812 16.17 -13.22 25.64
N ASN A 813 17.47 -12.99 25.80
CA ASN A 813 18.19 -11.85 25.24
C ASN A 813 18.72 -12.11 23.82
N GLU A 814 18.72 -13.37 23.36
CA GLU A 814 19.11 -13.72 22.00
C GLU A 814 18.20 -12.99 20.99
N PRO A 815 18.74 -12.21 20.04
CA PRO A 815 17.93 -11.52 19.05
C PRO A 815 17.30 -12.53 18.08
N VAL A 816 16.03 -12.32 17.72
CA VAL A 816 15.39 -13.11 16.66
C VAL A 816 16.20 -12.93 15.36
N PRO A 817 16.72 -13.99 14.73
CA PRO A 817 17.62 -13.88 13.58
C PRO A 817 16.94 -13.19 12.38
N ALA A 818 17.55 -12.11 11.87
CA ALA A 818 16.95 -11.18 10.89
C ALA A 818 17.12 -11.57 9.41
N ALA A 819 18.01 -12.52 9.07
CA ALA A 819 18.28 -13.00 7.71
C ALA A 819 18.42 -14.53 7.70
N ASP A 820 18.17 -15.17 6.55
CA ASP A 820 18.49 -16.59 6.30
C ASP A 820 20.02 -16.71 6.19
N ASN A 821 20.72 -16.67 7.32
CA ASN A 821 22.17 -16.61 7.36
C ASN A 821 22.79 -17.99 7.07
N THR A 822 23.82 -17.97 6.22
CA THR A 822 24.40 -19.09 5.45
C THR A 822 25.72 -19.61 6.04
N GLU A 823 25.73 -19.95 7.33
CA GLU A 823 26.75 -20.84 7.91
C GLU A 823 26.08 -21.82 8.87
N ASN A 824 25.84 -23.04 8.40
CA ASN A 824 25.44 -24.27 9.10
C ASN A 824 24.32 -24.26 10.17
N HIS A 825 23.68 -23.13 10.46
CA HIS A 825 22.66 -22.98 11.51
C HIS A 825 21.61 -21.93 11.12
N GLY A 826 21.24 -21.86 9.84
CA GLY A 826 20.23 -20.92 9.33
C GLY A 826 18.78 -21.31 9.66
N TRP A 827 17.84 -20.49 9.18
CA TRP A 827 16.41 -20.83 9.20
C TRP A 827 16.14 -21.99 8.25
N ASN A 828 15.53 -23.06 8.77
CA ASN A 828 15.31 -24.29 8.03
C ASN A 828 13.82 -24.62 7.96
N VAL A 829 13.28 -24.86 6.76
CA VAL A 829 11.87 -25.23 6.57
C VAL A 829 11.71 -26.72 6.84
N PHE A 830 10.82 -27.06 7.77
CA PHE A 830 10.36 -28.40 8.07
C PHE A 830 8.90 -28.51 7.67
N LYS A 831 8.53 -29.63 7.06
CA LYS A 831 7.16 -29.90 6.65
C LYS A 831 6.55 -30.89 7.63
N LYS A 832 5.28 -30.67 7.97
CA LYS A 832 4.51 -31.54 8.85
C LYS A 832 4.25 -32.86 8.13
N ASP A 833 4.53 -33.96 8.79
CA ASP A 833 4.17 -35.30 8.31
C ASP A 833 4.66 -35.60 6.88
N LEU A 834 5.91 -35.22 6.56
CA LEU A 834 6.56 -35.65 5.32
C LEU A 834 6.72 -37.17 5.30
N PRO A 835 6.50 -37.86 4.16
CA PRO A 835 6.92 -39.23 3.98
C PRO A 835 8.37 -39.42 4.45
N ILE A 836 8.63 -40.44 5.27
CA ILE A 836 9.95 -40.78 5.79
C ILE A 836 10.60 -41.74 4.82
N SER A 837 11.63 -41.30 4.09
CA SER A 837 12.46 -42.21 3.31
C SER A 837 13.71 -42.58 4.10
N GLY A 838 14.10 -43.85 4.09
CA GLY A 838 15.28 -44.31 4.80
C GLY A 838 15.94 -45.51 4.15
N LYS A 839 17.24 -45.68 4.41
CA LYS A 839 18.00 -46.88 4.07
C LYS A 839 18.44 -47.55 5.36
N VAL A 840 18.12 -48.83 5.50
CA VAL A 840 18.59 -49.68 6.58
C VAL A 840 19.68 -50.57 6.02
N GLU A 841 20.85 -50.56 6.65
CA GLU A 841 21.98 -51.40 6.28
C GLU A 841 22.24 -52.40 7.40
N ASN A 842 22.59 -53.63 7.02
CA ASN A 842 23.05 -54.66 7.94
C ASN A 842 22.09 -55.00 9.09
N LEU A 843 20.77 -55.00 8.84
CA LEU A 843 19.79 -55.43 9.84
C LEU A 843 19.86 -56.95 10.02
N HIS A 844 20.50 -57.37 11.10
CA HIS A 844 20.70 -58.78 11.41
C HIS A 844 19.37 -59.48 11.74
N ALA A 845 19.09 -60.60 11.08
CA ALA A 845 17.88 -61.40 11.25
C ALA A 845 18.25 -62.81 11.76
N PRO A 846 18.58 -62.96 13.06
CA PRO A 846 19.25 -64.15 13.59
C PRO A 846 18.35 -65.39 13.49
N GLN A 847 18.92 -66.51 13.04
CA GLN A 847 18.21 -67.80 12.99
C GLN A 847 19.15 -68.93 13.38
N SER A 848 18.68 -69.80 14.26
CA SER A 848 19.36 -71.04 14.66
C SER A 848 18.49 -72.22 14.25
N ALA A 849 19.14 -73.29 13.81
CA ALA A 849 18.46 -74.54 13.48
C ALA A 849 18.99 -75.63 14.42
N ASP A 850 18.10 -76.22 15.20
CA ASP A 850 18.39 -77.43 15.96
C ASP A 850 18.10 -78.65 15.08
N TYR A 851 19.16 -79.29 14.61
CA TYR A 851 19.08 -80.48 13.75
C TYR A 851 18.88 -81.77 14.54
N THR A 852 18.70 -81.72 15.87
CA THR A 852 18.38 -82.89 16.69
C THR A 852 16.89 -83.27 16.65
N THR A 853 16.04 -82.40 16.12
CA THR A 853 14.62 -82.65 15.81
C THR A 853 14.40 -82.81 14.30
N ASN A 854 13.35 -83.56 13.90
CA ASN A 854 13.00 -83.75 12.48
C ASN A 854 11.50 -83.49 12.25
N PRO A 855 11.11 -82.42 11.54
CA PRO A 855 11.98 -81.44 10.89
C PRO A 855 12.79 -80.60 11.90
N PRO A 856 13.96 -80.05 11.51
CA PRO A 856 14.78 -79.22 12.39
C PRO A 856 13.99 -78.08 13.00
N THR A 857 14.07 -77.91 14.31
CA THR A 857 13.40 -76.83 15.03
C THR A 857 14.15 -75.54 14.76
N ILE A 858 13.47 -74.56 14.17
CA ILE A 858 14.04 -73.25 13.87
C ILE A 858 13.70 -72.29 15.01
N SER A 859 14.73 -71.76 15.67
CA SER A 859 14.64 -70.80 16.78
C SER A 859 15.46 -69.54 16.51
N GLY A 860 15.32 -68.52 17.35
CA GLY A 860 16.00 -67.24 17.22
C GLY A 860 15.02 -66.07 17.29
N LYS A 861 15.46 -65.00 17.95
CA LYS A 861 14.68 -63.76 18.14
C LYS A 861 14.36 -63.11 16.79
N PHE A 862 13.12 -62.68 16.61
CA PHE A 862 12.76 -61.81 15.50
C PHE A 862 13.31 -60.40 15.75
N THR A 863 14.02 -59.85 14.77
CA THR A 863 14.43 -58.44 14.80
C THR A 863 13.26 -57.59 14.36
N LYS A 864 12.63 -56.92 15.32
CA LYS A 864 11.45 -56.06 15.15
C LYS A 864 11.88 -54.67 14.67
N PHE A 865 11.17 -54.11 13.69
CA PHE A 865 11.43 -52.79 13.11
C PHE A 865 10.14 -51.95 13.10
N ASP A 866 10.28 -50.67 13.41
CA ASP A 866 9.20 -49.68 13.43
C ASP A 866 9.49 -48.60 12.38
N PHE A 867 8.56 -48.42 11.43
CA PHE A 867 8.74 -47.49 10.33
C PHE A 867 8.62 -46.03 10.76
N ALA A 868 7.90 -45.75 11.85
CA ALA A 868 7.75 -44.41 12.38
C ALA A 868 9.07 -43.90 12.98
N THR A 869 9.82 -44.77 13.66
CA THR A 869 11.13 -44.44 14.25
C THR A 869 12.32 -44.76 13.35
N GLY A 870 12.13 -45.59 12.32
CA GLY A 870 13.19 -46.04 11.41
C GLY A 870 14.25 -46.92 12.09
N LYS A 871 13.92 -47.53 13.24
CA LYS A 871 14.87 -48.24 14.10
C LYS A 871 14.36 -49.63 14.46
N VAL A 872 15.31 -50.48 14.85
CA VAL A 872 15.02 -51.73 15.57
C VAL A 872 14.45 -51.39 16.94
N THR A 873 13.45 -52.15 17.38
CA THR A 873 12.73 -51.92 18.63
C THR A 873 12.69 -53.20 19.45
N ASP A 874 12.85 -53.06 20.77
CA ASP A 874 12.61 -54.16 21.71
C ASP A 874 11.17 -54.16 22.24
N SER A 875 10.35 -53.15 21.92
CA SER A 875 8.96 -53.04 22.39
C SER A 875 8.11 -54.21 21.91
N ASP A 876 7.32 -54.78 22.80
CA ASP A 876 6.39 -55.87 22.47
C ASP A 876 5.19 -55.38 21.67
N THR A 877 4.86 -54.08 21.75
CA THR A 877 3.71 -53.46 21.09
C THR A 877 4.07 -52.53 19.93
N ASP A 878 5.26 -51.94 19.96
CA ASP A 878 5.64 -50.86 19.04
C ASP A 878 6.59 -51.35 17.95
N TRP A 879 6.11 -52.26 17.11
CA TRP A 879 6.79 -52.76 15.91
C TRP A 879 5.81 -52.97 14.76
N ASP A 880 6.27 -52.82 13.51
CA ASP A 880 5.43 -52.94 12.31
C ASP A 880 5.75 -54.19 11.48
N ILE A 881 7.05 -54.46 11.32
CA ILE A 881 7.58 -55.59 10.56
C ILE A 881 8.70 -56.26 11.37
N ALA A 882 8.85 -57.57 11.28
CA ALA A 882 9.95 -58.27 11.94
C ALA A 882 10.59 -59.34 11.04
N PHE A 883 11.89 -59.53 11.23
CA PHE A 883 12.74 -60.34 10.36
C PHE A 883 13.41 -61.48 11.12
N ARG A 884 13.40 -62.68 10.53
CA ARG A 884 14.16 -63.84 11.03
C ARG A 884 14.54 -64.78 9.91
N GLY A 885 15.84 -64.95 9.66
CA GLY A 885 16.27 -65.66 8.46
C GLY A 885 15.64 -65.01 7.22
N THR A 886 15.05 -65.81 6.33
CA THR A 886 14.29 -65.28 5.17
C THR A 886 12.84 -64.91 5.48
N LYS A 887 12.36 -65.17 6.71
CA LYS A 887 10.97 -64.92 7.10
C LYS A 887 10.76 -63.45 7.48
N ILE A 888 9.69 -62.89 6.96
CA ILE A 888 9.21 -61.54 7.24
C ILE A 888 7.79 -61.65 7.75
N ILE A 889 7.51 -61.07 8.92
CA ILE A 889 6.18 -61.04 9.53
C ILE A 889 5.75 -59.60 9.79
N VAL A 890 4.43 -59.36 9.84
CA VAL A 890 3.85 -58.03 10.14
C VAL A 890 3.18 -58.03 11.52
N ASN A 891 3.10 -56.89 12.22
CA ASN A 891 2.38 -56.82 13.51
C ASN A 891 0.85 -56.77 13.35
N GLY A 892 0.27 -57.82 12.79
CA GLY A 892 -1.17 -57.99 12.66
C GLY A 892 -1.54 -59.42 12.30
N GLY A 893 -2.83 -59.76 12.50
CA GLY A 893 -3.34 -61.12 12.35
C GLY A 893 -3.01 -62.03 13.54
N VAL A 894 -2.91 -63.34 13.29
CA VAL A 894 -2.71 -64.35 14.35
C VAL A 894 -1.34 -65.02 14.25
N SER A 895 -0.77 -65.42 15.39
CA SER A 895 0.52 -66.14 15.42
C SER A 895 0.42 -67.47 14.67
N SER A 896 1.49 -67.79 13.94
CA SER A 896 1.66 -69.05 13.22
C SER A 896 2.20 -70.19 14.10
N GLY A 897 2.44 -69.92 15.40
CA GLY A 897 2.98 -70.90 16.35
C GLY A 897 4.47 -71.17 16.21
N LEU A 898 5.23 -70.26 15.58
CA LEU A 898 6.68 -70.40 15.49
C LEU A 898 7.34 -70.15 16.85
N THR A 899 8.38 -70.92 17.17
CA THR A 899 9.23 -70.67 18.36
C THR A 899 9.77 -69.23 18.30
N ASP A 900 9.75 -68.51 19.43
CA ASP A 900 10.21 -67.13 19.57
C ASP A 900 9.45 -66.07 18.72
N GLU A 901 8.26 -66.39 18.20
CA GLU A 901 7.42 -65.42 17.48
C GLU A 901 6.93 -64.32 18.44
N PRO A 902 7.09 -63.02 18.10
CA PRO A 902 6.58 -61.93 18.92
C PRO A 902 5.04 -61.92 18.94
N GLU A 903 4.46 -61.42 20.03
CA GLU A 903 3.01 -61.21 20.08
C GLU A 903 2.57 -60.19 19.03
N ARG A 904 1.43 -60.47 18.39
CA ARG A 904 0.78 -59.59 17.40
C ARG A 904 -0.34 -58.82 18.08
N ASN A 905 -0.17 -57.51 18.17
CA ASN A 905 -1.07 -56.62 18.91
C ASN A 905 -1.47 -55.37 18.11
N GLY A 906 -1.07 -55.30 16.84
CA GLY A 906 -1.49 -54.27 15.89
C GLY A 906 -2.46 -54.77 14.82
N ASP A 907 -2.82 -53.86 13.90
CA ASP A 907 -3.62 -54.17 12.70
C ASP A 907 -2.76 -54.15 11.42
N ALA A 908 -1.45 -54.44 11.54
CA ALA A 908 -0.55 -54.39 10.40
C ALA A 908 -0.92 -55.44 9.35
N ALA A 909 -0.76 -55.09 8.08
CA ALA A 909 -1.07 -55.94 6.94
C ALA A 909 -0.10 -55.61 5.79
N GLY A 910 0.10 -56.50 4.84
CA GLY A 910 0.99 -56.21 3.72
C GLY A 910 0.74 -57.05 2.48
N TYR A 911 1.40 -56.65 1.39
CA TYR A 911 1.46 -57.38 0.12
C TYR A 911 2.72 -57.00 -0.66
N ILE A 912 3.03 -57.76 -1.71
CA ILE A 912 4.16 -57.48 -2.61
C ILE A 912 3.64 -56.90 -3.93
N ALA A 913 3.95 -55.63 -4.18
CA ALA A 913 3.66 -54.92 -5.43
C ALA A 913 4.75 -55.15 -6.49
N LYS A 914 4.39 -55.03 -7.77
CA LYS A 914 5.33 -55.02 -8.90
C LYS A 914 5.64 -53.58 -9.30
N GLY A 915 6.91 -53.22 -9.38
CA GLY A 915 7.39 -51.88 -9.75
C GLY A 915 8.67 -51.51 -9.02
N THR A 916 9.24 -50.34 -9.31
CA THR A 916 10.31 -49.74 -8.51
C THR A 916 9.75 -49.03 -7.27
N LEU A 917 10.60 -48.75 -6.28
CA LEU A 917 10.23 -47.97 -5.09
C LEU A 917 9.60 -46.62 -5.48
N GLU A 918 10.05 -45.99 -6.56
CA GLU A 918 9.47 -44.74 -7.09
C GLU A 918 8.11 -44.92 -7.77
N SER A 919 7.93 -45.99 -8.55
CA SER A 919 6.70 -46.21 -9.34
C SER A 919 5.47 -46.61 -8.50
N VAL A 920 5.68 -47.13 -7.28
CA VAL A 920 4.61 -47.47 -6.34
C VAL A 920 4.20 -46.21 -5.56
N THR A 921 3.28 -45.42 -6.12
CA THR A 921 2.87 -44.11 -5.59
C THR A 921 1.65 -44.15 -4.66
N SER A 922 0.91 -45.26 -4.62
CA SER A 922 -0.28 -45.40 -3.78
C SER A 922 -0.49 -46.85 -3.33
N VAL A 923 -1.14 -47.00 -2.18
CA VAL A 923 -1.52 -48.29 -1.59
C VAL A 923 -2.84 -48.76 -2.17
N ASP A 924 -2.87 -50.00 -2.66
CA ASP A 924 -4.12 -50.71 -2.97
C ASP A 924 -4.58 -51.47 -1.73
N THR A 925 -5.54 -50.88 -1.01
CA THR A 925 -6.03 -51.43 0.25
C THR A 925 -6.75 -52.76 0.09
N SER A 926 -7.18 -53.12 -1.13
CA SER A 926 -7.84 -54.41 -1.39
C SER A 926 -6.87 -55.61 -1.37
N LEU A 927 -5.57 -55.34 -1.50
CA LEU A 927 -4.52 -56.37 -1.51
C LEU A 927 -3.89 -56.62 -0.14
N LEU A 928 -4.25 -55.82 0.88
CA LEU A 928 -3.69 -55.95 2.23
C LEU A 928 -4.17 -57.23 2.90
N VAL A 929 -3.21 -58.08 3.30
CA VAL A 929 -3.46 -59.32 4.03
C VAL A 929 -2.67 -59.30 5.34
N GLN A 930 -3.22 -59.86 6.41
CA GLN A 930 -2.50 -60.06 7.67
C GLN A 930 -1.91 -61.46 7.73
N ASP A 931 -0.94 -61.68 8.62
CA ASP A 931 -0.45 -63.04 8.83
C ASP A 931 -1.53 -63.92 9.48
N SER A 932 -1.50 -65.19 9.16
CA SER A 932 -2.45 -66.19 9.63
C SER A 932 -1.74 -67.48 10.03
N ALA A 933 -2.48 -68.40 10.66
CA ALA A 933 -1.97 -69.73 10.98
C ALA A 933 -1.53 -70.50 9.72
N ASP A 934 -2.12 -70.19 8.56
CA ASP A 934 -1.90 -70.89 7.29
C ASP A 934 -0.86 -70.21 6.37
N GLY A 935 -0.37 -69.01 6.72
CA GLY A 935 0.63 -68.30 5.92
C GLY A 935 0.84 -66.83 6.31
N PHE A 936 1.98 -66.28 5.90
CA PHE A 936 2.38 -64.88 6.13
C PHE A 936 1.93 -63.97 4.98
N ALA A 937 1.59 -62.72 5.29
CA ALA A 937 1.26 -61.64 4.38
C ALA A 937 2.38 -61.36 3.38
N ILE A 938 3.64 -61.46 3.84
CA ILE A 938 4.82 -61.32 2.99
C ILE A 938 5.36 -62.71 2.65
N SER A 939 5.06 -63.16 1.45
CA SER A 939 5.52 -64.46 0.93
C SER A 939 7.00 -64.41 0.49
N ASN A 940 7.57 -65.58 0.14
CA ASN A 940 8.95 -65.70 -0.35
C ASN A 940 9.18 -65.11 -1.77
N GLU A 941 8.26 -64.30 -2.30
CA GLU A 941 8.34 -63.73 -3.65
C GLU A 941 9.28 -62.51 -3.77
N TRP A 942 9.96 -62.12 -2.69
CA TRP A 942 10.91 -61.01 -2.69
C TRP A 942 12.33 -61.43 -3.09
N TYR A 943 12.64 -62.73 -3.15
CA TYR A 943 13.97 -63.25 -3.48
C TYR A 943 13.93 -64.47 -4.41
N SER A 944 15.04 -64.74 -5.08
CA SER A 944 15.36 -66.03 -5.68
C SER A 944 16.45 -66.74 -4.90
N TYR A 945 16.42 -68.08 -4.92
CA TYR A 945 17.43 -68.92 -4.28
C TYR A 945 18.06 -69.84 -5.32
N ASP A 946 19.38 -69.77 -5.46
CA ASP A 946 20.16 -70.70 -6.27
C ASP A 946 20.55 -71.90 -5.42
N SER A 947 20.03 -73.09 -5.77
CA SER A 947 20.30 -74.33 -5.04
C SER A 947 21.71 -74.87 -5.22
N THR A 948 22.47 -74.38 -6.21
CA THR A 948 23.85 -74.80 -6.50
C THR A 948 24.85 -73.95 -5.74
N THR A 949 24.66 -72.64 -5.74
CA THR A 949 25.57 -71.70 -5.06
C THR A 949 25.11 -71.37 -3.63
N HIS A 950 23.89 -71.78 -3.25
CA HIS A 950 23.22 -71.43 -2.00
C HIS A 950 23.01 -69.91 -1.82
N ILE A 951 23.08 -69.14 -2.90
CA ILE A 951 22.95 -67.69 -2.87
C ILE A 951 21.47 -67.27 -2.95
N ILE A 952 21.04 -66.46 -1.99
CA ILE A 952 19.77 -65.72 -2.01
C ILE A 952 19.99 -64.37 -2.72
N THR A 953 19.22 -64.07 -3.76
CA THR A 953 19.28 -62.78 -4.47
C THR A 953 17.95 -62.05 -4.34
N ALA A 954 17.95 -60.81 -3.86
CA ALA A 954 16.75 -59.98 -3.82
C ALA A 954 16.26 -59.66 -5.24
N LEU A 955 14.96 -59.79 -5.49
CA LEU A 955 14.37 -59.58 -6.81
C LEU A 955 14.07 -58.09 -7.02
N ALA A 956 14.75 -57.48 -8.00
CA ALA A 956 14.44 -56.11 -8.42
C ALA A 956 12.98 -56.00 -8.90
N GLY A 957 12.33 -54.88 -8.58
CA GLY A 957 10.94 -54.64 -8.99
C GLY A 957 9.87 -55.25 -8.08
N LYS A 958 10.25 -55.77 -6.91
CA LYS A 958 9.34 -56.31 -5.88
C LYS A 958 9.35 -55.40 -4.66
N ILE A 959 8.24 -54.70 -4.43
CA ILE A 959 8.09 -53.72 -3.33
C ILE A 959 7.12 -54.26 -2.31
N ILE A 960 7.56 -54.40 -1.06
CA ILE A 960 6.70 -54.82 0.05
C ILE A 960 5.93 -53.58 0.50
N VAL A 961 4.61 -53.57 0.32
CA VAL A 961 3.73 -52.49 0.80
C VAL A 961 3.06 -52.95 2.08
N ILE A 962 3.10 -52.11 3.11
CA ILE A 962 2.68 -52.44 4.47
C ILE A 962 1.72 -51.36 4.96
N ARG A 963 0.62 -51.78 5.57
CA ARG A 963 -0.11 -50.98 6.55
C ARG A 963 0.53 -51.23 7.91
N THR A 964 1.01 -50.18 8.57
CA THR A 964 1.65 -50.24 9.89
C THR A 964 0.64 -50.60 10.97
N ARG A 965 1.12 -50.93 12.17
CA ARG A 965 0.29 -51.35 13.31
C ARG A 965 -0.78 -50.32 13.69
N ASP A 966 -0.51 -49.04 13.43
CA ASP A 966 -1.33 -47.88 13.74
C ASP A 966 -2.13 -47.35 12.54
N GLY A 967 -2.20 -48.12 11.44
CA GLY A 967 -3.08 -47.84 10.30
C GLY A 967 -2.50 -46.88 9.24
N LYS A 968 -1.23 -46.48 9.37
CA LYS A 968 -0.47 -45.73 8.37
C LYS A 968 0.18 -46.68 7.36
N TYR A 969 0.98 -46.18 6.42
CA TYR A 969 1.49 -47.00 5.32
C TYR A 969 2.99 -46.87 5.10
N ALA A 970 3.65 -47.97 4.74
CA ALA A 970 5.05 -48.01 4.34
C ALA A 970 5.23 -48.83 3.05
N LYS A 971 6.33 -48.60 2.32
CA LYS A 971 6.81 -49.44 1.23
C LYS A 971 8.29 -49.74 1.42
N VAL A 972 8.73 -50.96 1.12
CA VAL A 972 10.09 -51.45 1.34
C VAL A 972 10.62 -52.13 0.08
N GLU A 973 11.85 -51.78 -0.29
CA GLU A 973 12.63 -52.43 -1.35
C GLU A 973 13.86 -53.09 -0.72
N ILE A 974 13.90 -54.43 -0.72
CA ILE A 974 15.04 -55.19 -0.21
C ILE A 974 16.15 -55.18 -1.26
N LEU A 975 17.33 -54.71 -0.88
CA LEU A 975 18.51 -54.59 -1.73
C LEU A 975 19.46 -55.78 -1.57
N SER A 976 19.64 -56.28 -0.35
CA SER A 976 20.53 -57.42 -0.07
C SER A 976 20.11 -58.20 1.18
N TYR A 977 20.55 -59.45 1.24
CA TYR A 977 20.42 -60.38 2.37
C TYR A 977 21.77 -60.72 3.05
N TYR A 978 22.85 -60.07 2.59
CA TYR A 978 24.20 -60.25 3.12
C TYR A 978 24.73 -58.95 3.70
N LYS A 979 25.65 -59.12 4.64
CA LYS A 979 26.32 -58.01 5.31
C LYS A 979 27.11 -57.19 4.28
N ASP A 980 27.03 -55.87 4.41
CA ASP A 980 27.63 -54.88 3.52
C ASP A 980 27.21 -55.01 2.04
N GLY A 981 26.16 -55.80 1.76
CA GLY A 981 25.71 -56.10 0.40
C GLY A 981 26.53 -57.14 -0.35
N ASP A 982 27.55 -57.74 0.26
CA ASP A 982 28.48 -58.68 -0.40
C ASP A 982 28.06 -60.14 -0.18
N THR A 983 27.81 -60.89 -1.25
CA THR A 983 27.41 -62.31 -1.18
C THR A 983 28.49 -63.23 -0.61
N ASN A 984 29.73 -62.75 -0.43
CA ASN A 984 30.82 -63.47 0.23
C ASN A 984 30.91 -63.23 1.75
N SER A 985 30.05 -62.37 2.29
CA SER A 985 30.02 -62.02 3.72
C SER A 985 28.98 -62.84 4.51
N ASP A 986 28.78 -62.51 5.79
CA ASP A 986 27.74 -63.13 6.62
C ASP A 986 26.34 -62.92 6.02
N TYR A 987 25.56 -64.00 5.94
CA TYR A 987 24.17 -64.00 5.48
C TYR A 987 23.19 -63.75 6.64
N ARG A 988 21.93 -63.41 6.32
CA ARG A 988 20.88 -62.97 7.29
C ARG A 988 21.05 -61.53 7.75
N TYR A 989 21.53 -60.68 6.86
CA TYR A 989 21.63 -59.25 7.08
C TYR A 989 20.83 -58.53 6.00
N TYR A 990 19.71 -57.95 6.38
CA TYR A 990 18.88 -57.20 5.44
C TYR A 990 19.45 -55.81 5.23
N THR A 991 19.61 -55.44 3.96
CA THR A 991 19.78 -54.07 3.53
C THR A 991 18.58 -53.68 2.67
N PHE A 992 17.84 -52.63 3.03
CA PHE A 992 16.63 -52.22 2.33
C PHE A 992 16.42 -50.71 2.34
N ASN A 993 15.76 -50.19 1.31
CA ASN A 993 15.18 -48.86 1.28
C ASN A 993 13.73 -48.93 1.74
N TYR A 994 13.23 -47.90 2.41
CA TYR A 994 11.81 -47.79 2.72
C TYR A 994 11.29 -46.36 2.59
N VAL A 995 9.98 -46.22 2.38
CA VAL A 995 9.24 -44.96 2.48
C VAL A 995 8.03 -45.19 3.37
N TYR A 996 7.82 -44.34 4.38
CA TYR A 996 6.69 -44.39 5.30
C TYR A 996 5.86 -43.11 5.23
N GLN A 997 4.54 -43.25 5.09
CA GLN A 997 3.56 -42.18 5.06
C GLN A 997 3.01 -41.97 6.48
N PRO A 998 3.41 -40.90 7.19
CA PRO A 998 3.00 -40.68 8.58
C PRO A 998 1.56 -40.15 8.75
N LYS A 999 0.83 -39.84 7.68
CA LYS A 999 -0.53 -39.27 7.76
C LYS A 999 -1.62 -40.34 7.87
N ASP A 1000 -2.50 -40.17 8.85
CA ASP A 1000 -3.66 -41.04 9.03
C ASP A 1000 -4.60 -40.97 7.81
N GLY A 1001 -5.02 -42.14 7.31
CA GLY A 1001 -5.97 -42.26 6.21
C GLY A 1001 -5.44 -41.86 4.82
N VAL A 1002 -4.15 -41.52 4.70
CA VAL A 1002 -3.54 -41.16 3.41
C VAL A 1002 -2.88 -42.39 2.78
N THR A 1003 -3.38 -42.82 1.63
CA THR A 1003 -2.88 -44.00 0.90
C THR A 1003 -1.84 -43.66 -0.17
N THR A 1004 -1.47 -42.39 -0.34
CA THR A 1004 -0.46 -41.94 -1.31
C THR A 1004 0.90 -41.75 -0.64
N PHE A 1005 1.96 -42.23 -1.28
CA PHE A 1005 3.35 -42.08 -0.82
C PHE A 1005 3.99 -40.78 -1.30
#